data_AF-A0A2M7KY18-F1
#
_entry.id   AF-A0A2M7KY18-F1
#
_cell.length_a   1.000
_cell.length_b   1.000
_cell.length_c   1.000
_cell.angle_alpha   90.00
_cell.angle_beta   90.00
_cell.angle_gamma   90.00
#
_symmetry.space_group_name_H-M   'P 1'
#
loop_
_entity.id
_entity.type
_entity.pdbx_description
1 polymer ?
#
loop_
_entity_poly.entity_id
_entity_poly.type
_entity_poly.pdbx_seq_one_letter_code
_entity_poly.pdbx_strand_id
1 'polypeptide(L)'
;MDAAGNVLNSDYRLCDPGPHDWRRYEWTVALPPATTHFNLVLFHHGEGAAWWDDVSLVRARPVAARAPRQDASAPDGKPVFSWGESVGKSTLMIAASPSFPREDTVVYDVTGSTFIVPKPLPTGRLYYWRVLTEDPKGELTMTVSPAEGERPAETSRFYAGTWEQRSADRRRKVEALAARLTDLQTLAKRNGMWDHFSLLGDALEASRQLLAKEPEDPAQALRGMETSWAELDYTVPWWNQLFLDDATLFADLNLDLPGLAAVKAAVAGGDFPAARVALLEYFRARTKPSWYGKHEGLSPRRATDKRDKEADQLLTHKHPIHDYKDPTFDLGPALDWHILPIIDIEWPTSLHRHFHWSKLAAAYTQTGNEEYAAELRQQLLDWAQDNPVERWDPERHRWAWSTLNATIRIYSSWIDSWLQIRQSPEWTADAQFVLLTCLREHGRFLMTHAARQGNWVVAEARGLVELGILFPEFREAEAWRNEGYRRLQHELAIQVLEDGVHIERTPGYHSMTMSCFMEPVRLGGLNGVDVPGFDDFVAKMEQMHEYYLYGTKPNHRMAQIGDAGPMNVDGQLRRGYDMFRRLDMQYVLTDGKEGEPPVHRSYAFTGAGQYVSRSAWCDPKALWSILDFGGHVGHCHEDTGHVSLYAYGTDLLIDTGRYSYAWPMRAPFYQTVGHNTVMVDGQTQKRRDALKAKWISTDQFDVFRGVHDDSEPLQHGRTLVFRQPGEAGPGYWLCVDRLTGKGQHRLDQRWHTTEKMQAKADGATITLTAKPDAGPQAALTLANLPQPDLKTEVVEGEVSYSWYEKIPVDVAQFTLEQAL
;
A
#
# COMPACT_ATOMS: atom_id res chain seq x y z
N MET A 1 13.07 -24.51 -4.07
CA MET A 1 11.95 -24.60 -5.02
C MET A 1 11.86 -26.02 -5.56
N ASP A 2 10.68 -26.44 -6.00
CA ASP A 2 10.52 -27.66 -6.80
C ASP A 2 10.88 -27.42 -8.28
N ALA A 3 10.69 -28.44 -9.13
CA ALA A 3 10.96 -28.33 -10.56
C ALA A 3 9.98 -27.42 -11.34
N ALA A 4 8.84 -27.05 -10.76
CA ALA A 4 7.84 -26.16 -11.36
C ALA A 4 8.01 -24.69 -10.91
N GLY A 5 9.00 -24.40 -10.06
CA GLY A 5 9.28 -23.07 -9.54
C GLY A 5 8.51 -22.72 -8.27
N ASN A 6 7.74 -23.65 -7.70
CA ASN A 6 7.02 -23.39 -6.45
C ASN A 6 8.00 -23.34 -5.28
N VAL A 7 7.78 -22.39 -4.36
CA VAL A 7 8.55 -22.29 -3.12
C VAL A 7 8.08 -23.39 -2.17
N LEU A 8 8.98 -24.31 -1.84
CA LEU A 8 8.70 -25.43 -0.94
C LEU A 8 8.88 -25.08 0.54
N ASN A 9 9.79 -24.15 0.86
CA ASN A 9 10.04 -23.66 2.21
C ASN A 9 10.84 -22.33 2.13
N SER A 10 10.70 -21.46 3.15
CA SER A 10 11.44 -20.22 3.32
C SER A 10 11.80 -20.02 4.80
N ASP A 11 13.08 -19.76 5.09
CA ASP A 11 13.57 -19.47 6.45
C ASP A 11 14.28 -18.10 6.44
N TYR A 12 13.99 -17.26 7.43
CA TYR A 12 14.52 -15.91 7.56
C TYR A 12 15.14 -15.73 8.94
N ARG A 13 16.37 -15.22 8.98
CA ARG A 13 17.13 -14.98 10.23
C ARG A 13 17.79 -13.63 10.19
N LEU A 14 17.54 -12.83 11.22
CA LEU A 14 18.24 -11.59 11.48
C LEU A 14 19.61 -11.87 12.09
N CYS A 15 20.61 -11.11 11.65
CA CYS A 15 21.95 -11.10 12.23
C CYS A 15 22.14 -9.77 12.98
N ASP A 16 22.39 -9.83 14.29
CA ASP A 16 22.57 -8.61 15.08
C ASP A 16 23.81 -7.82 14.65
N PRO A 17 23.74 -6.47 14.61
CA PRO A 17 24.91 -5.65 14.34
C PRO A 17 25.95 -5.81 15.47
N GLY A 18 27.22 -5.98 15.10
CA GLY A 18 28.35 -6.02 16.02
C GLY A 18 28.99 -4.64 16.21
N PRO A 19 29.59 -4.34 17.38
CA PRO A 19 30.19 -3.03 17.68
C PRO A 19 31.59 -2.85 17.04
N HIS A 20 31.72 -3.13 15.74
CA HIS A 20 32.95 -3.03 14.92
C HIS A 20 33.86 -4.27 14.79
N ASP A 21 33.40 -5.47 15.17
CA ASP A 21 34.16 -6.73 15.02
C ASP A 21 33.48 -7.74 14.07
N TRP A 22 34.28 -8.60 13.42
CA TRP A 22 33.80 -9.73 12.61
C TRP A 22 33.05 -10.75 13.48
N ARG A 23 31.78 -11.01 13.17
CA ARG A 23 30.98 -12.06 13.81
C ARG A 23 30.68 -13.19 12.83
N ARG A 24 30.88 -14.42 13.28
CA ARG A 24 30.47 -15.61 12.54
C ARG A 24 29.00 -15.90 12.84
N TYR A 25 28.21 -16.04 11.78
CA TYR A 25 26.84 -16.55 11.86
C TYR A 25 26.77 -17.93 11.21
N GLU A 26 26.05 -18.84 11.85
CA GLU A 26 25.86 -20.19 11.35
C GLU A 26 24.49 -20.69 11.78
N TRP A 27 23.73 -21.25 10.85
CA TRP A 27 22.44 -21.89 11.11
C TRP A 27 22.24 -23.09 10.16
N THR A 28 21.35 -23.98 10.56
CA THR A 28 21.07 -25.22 9.81
C THR A 28 19.75 -25.08 9.07
N VAL A 29 19.71 -25.46 7.79
CA VAL A 29 18.48 -25.50 6.99
C VAL A 29 18.18 -26.94 6.62
N ALA A 30 16.96 -27.40 6.91
CA ALA A 30 16.47 -28.70 6.45
C ALA A 30 15.85 -28.52 5.05
N LEU A 31 16.38 -29.21 4.05
CA LEU A 31 15.86 -29.15 2.69
C LEU A 31 14.87 -30.29 2.43
N PRO A 32 13.63 -30.00 1.97
CA PRO A 32 12.69 -31.04 1.54
C PRO A 32 13.32 -31.97 0.49
N PRO A 33 13.01 -33.28 0.47
CA PRO A 33 13.58 -34.22 -0.50
C PRO A 33 13.35 -33.84 -1.98
N ALA A 34 12.27 -33.10 -2.27
CA ALA A 34 11.93 -32.60 -3.61
C ALA A 34 12.65 -31.29 -3.99
N THR A 35 13.51 -30.75 -3.13
CA THR A 35 14.24 -29.51 -3.39
C THR A 35 15.28 -29.75 -4.47
N THR A 36 15.08 -29.12 -5.62
CA THR A 36 16.04 -29.14 -6.73
C THR A 36 16.91 -27.89 -6.76
N HIS A 37 16.44 -26.79 -6.15
CA HIS A 37 17.12 -25.50 -6.08
C HIS A 37 16.96 -24.86 -4.70
N PHE A 38 18.03 -24.24 -4.19
CA PHE A 38 18.05 -23.44 -2.97
C PHE A 38 18.71 -22.08 -3.25
N ASN A 39 18.11 -21.01 -2.75
CA ASN A 39 18.63 -19.65 -2.86
C ASN A 39 19.00 -19.13 -1.47
N LEU A 40 20.23 -18.64 -1.31
CA LEU A 40 20.63 -17.86 -0.14
C LEU A 40 20.49 -16.37 -0.51
N VAL A 41 19.68 -15.63 0.25
CA VAL A 41 19.52 -14.19 0.06
C VAL A 41 19.95 -13.48 1.34
N LEU A 42 20.87 -12.53 1.21
CA LEU A 42 21.35 -11.68 2.30
C LEU A 42 20.75 -10.29 2.12
N PHE A 43 20.04 -9.81 3.14
CA PHE A 43 19.49 -8.47 3.16
C PHE A 43 20.25 -7.62 4.19
N HIS A 44 20.55 -6.37 3.83
CA HIS A 44 21.01 -5.36 4.77
C HIS A 44 19.84 -4.46 5.14
N HIS A 45 19.62 -4.27 6.44
CA HIS A 45 18.51 -3.48 6.94
C HIS A 45 19.02 -2.47 7.98
N GLY A 46 18.76 -1.17 7.76
CA GLY A 46 19.23 -0.06 8.60
C GLY A 46 20.25 0.87 7.93
N GLU A 47 20.62 1.95 8.62
CA GLU A 47 21.68 2.87 8.18
C GLU A 47 23.07 2.32 8.53
N GLY A 48 23.98 2.26 7.55
CA GLY A 48 25.35 1.79 7.75
C GLY A 48 25.92 1.00 6.58
N ALA A 49 27.11 0.45 6.77
CA ALA A 49 27.75 -0.49 5.85
C ALA A 49 27.94 -1.85 6.54
N ALA A 50 27.67 -2.93 5.81
CA ALA A 50 27.93 -4.29 6.26
C ALA A 50 28.99 -4.94 5.37
N TRP A 51 29.83 -5.78 5.98
CA TRP A 51 30.86 -6.56 5.30
C TRP A 51 30.75 -8.02 5.73
N TRP A 52 30.99 -8.94 4.79
CA TRP A 52 31.15 -10.37 5.02
C TRP A 52 32.48 -10.81 4.39
N ASP A 53 33.20 -11.69 5.07
CA ASP A 53 34.52 -12.18 4.61
C ASP A 53 34.39 -13.54 3.92
N ASP A 54 33.66 -14.49 4.54
CA ASP A 54 33.44 -15.83 4.02
C ASP A 54 31.97 -16.26 4.17
N VAL A 55 31.43 -16.89 3.13
CA VAL A 55 30.10 -17.51 3.12
C VAL A 55 30.27 -18.93 2.59
N SER A 56 30.21 -19.89 3.51
CA SER A 56 30.39 -21.31 3.20
C SER A 56 29.10 -22.08 3.43
N LEU A 57 28.67 -22.85 2.43
CA LEU A 57 27.59 -23.83 2.56
C LEU A 57 28.18 -25.21 2.84
N VAL A 58 27.86 -25.77 4.01
CA VAL A 58 28.35 -27.08 4.43
C VAL A 58 27.20 -28.08 4.46
N ARG A 59 27.32 -29.16 3.68
CA ARG A 59 26.38 -30.28 3.75
C ARG A 59 26.74 -31.19 4.92
N ALA A 60 25.84 -31.28 5.90
CA ALA A 60 25.96 -32.23 7.01
C ALA A 60 24.73 -33.14 7.09
N ARG A 61 24.92 -34.38 7.53
CA ARG A 61 23.80 -35.28 7.86
C ARG A 61 23.36 -35.04 9.31
N PRO A 62 22.07 -34.79 9.57
CA PRO A 62 21.61 -34.57 10.94
C PRO A 62 21.64 -35.88 11.73
N VAL A 63 22.09 -35.78 12.98
CA VAL A 63 22.00 -36.84 13.97
C VAL A 63 21.08 -36.36 15.09
N ALA A 64 20.09 -37.18 15.46
CA ALA A 64 19.14 -36.82 16.50
C ALA A 64 19.89 -36.56 17.82
N ALA A 65 19.79 -35.32 18.31
CA ALA A 65 20.19 -35.02 19.67
C ALA A 65 19.23 -35.75 20.62
N ARG A 66 19.80 -36.36 21.67
CA ARG A 66 19.01 -36.84 22.80
C ARG A 66 19.19 -35.79 23.89
N ALA A 67 18.09 -35.18 24.32
CA ALA A 67 18.11 -34.19 25.38
C ALA A 67 18.98 -34.70 26.55
N PRO A 68 19.79 -33.83 27.19
CA PRO A 68 20.63 -34.26 28.29
C PRO A 68 19.81 -35.07 29.31
N ARG A 69 20.26 -36.29 29.68
CA ARG A 69 19.47 -37.23 30.50
C ARG A 69 19.04 -36.69 31.88
N GLN A 70 19.60 -35.56 32.29
CA GLN A 70 19.19 -34.82 33.48
C GLN A 70 18.72 -33.45 33.04
N ASP A 71 17.43 -33.35 32.79
CA ASP A 71 16.73 -32.09 32.64
C ASP A 71 16.96 -31.20 33.87
N ALA A 72 17.23 -29.92 33.59
CA ALA A 72 17.19 -28.75 34.48
C ALA A 72 18.14 -28.65 35.70
N SER A 73 18.49 -29.70 36.44
CA SER A 73 19.45 -29.55 37.56
C SER A 73 20.07 -30.89 37.93
N ALA A 74 21.25 -31.17 37.40
CA ALA A 74 22.10 -32.16 38.04
C ALA A 74 22.34 -31.71 39.50
N PRO A 75 22.21 -32.59 40.50
CA PRO A 75 22.50 -32.23 41.90
C PRO A 75 23.92 -31.68 42.12
N ASP A 76 24.84 -31.95 41.18
CA ASP A 76 26.23 -31.49 41.14
C ASP A 76 26.53 -30.42 40.06
N GLY A 77 25.51 -29.99 39.29
CA GLY A 77 25.58 -28.95 38.27
C GLY A 77 26.21 -29.33 36.92
N LYS A 78 26.42 -30.64 36.62
CA LYS A 78 27.07 -31.11 35.39
C LYS A 78 26.11 -31.84 34.43
N PRO A 79 25.64 -31.21 33.34
CA PRO A 79 24.75 -31.87 32.39
C PRO A 79 25.44 -33.02 31.63
N VAL A 80 24.64 -34.05 31.31
CA VAL A 80 25.04 -35.23 30.55
C VAL A 80 24.46 -35.14 29.14
N PHE A 81 25.29 -34.87 28.13
CA PHE A 81 24.88 -34.77 26.73
C PHE A 81 24.86 -36.15 26.06
N SER A 82 23.86 -36.43 25.22
CA SER A 82 23.77 -37.68 24.46
C SER A 82 23.29 -37.44 23.02
N TRP A 83 23.73 -38.25 22.07
CA TRP A 83 23.34 -38.13 20.66
C TRP A 83 23.26 -39.50 19.96
N GLY A 84 22.79 -39.53 18.70
CA GLY A 84 22.85 -40.73 17.86
C GLY A 84 24.30 -41.13 17.51
N GLU A 85 24.48 -42.30 16.89
CA GLU A 85 25.83 -42.78 16.52
C GLU A 85 26.47 -41.87 15.46
N SER A 86 27.75 -41.55 15.67
CA SER A 86 28.58 -40.77 14.75
C SER A 86 29.92 -41.48 14.55
N VAL A 87 30.40 -41.54 13.31
CA VAL A 87 31.66 -42.21 12.94
C VAL A 87 32.68 -41.14 12.58
N GLY A 88 33.81 -41.08 13.31
CA GLY A 88 34.87 -40.11 13.03
C GLY A 88 35.35 -39.33 14.26
N LYS A 89 36.08 -38.24 14.04
CA LYS A 89 36.53 -37.35 15.11
C LYS A 89 35.39 -36.42 15.49
N SER A 90 34.93 -36.49 16.74
CA SER A 90 33.80 -35.72 17.23
C SER A 90 34.22 -34.60 18.17
N THR A 91 33.56 -33.45 18.05
CA THR A 91 33.79 -32.26 18.88
C THR A 91 32.46 -31.75 19.45
N LEU A 92 32.32 -31.71 20.77
CA LEU A 92 31.20 -31.07 21.46
C LEU A 92 31.51 -29.57 21.63
N MET A 93 30.59 -28.74 21.19
CA MET A 93 30.62 -27.29 21.36
C MET A 93 29.46 -26.87 22.25
N ILE A 94 29.71 -25.99 23.23
CA ILE A 94 28.70 -25.41 24.12
C ILE A 94 28.91 -23.90 24.15
N ALA A 95 27.86 -23.12 23.87
CA ALA A 95 27.91 -21.67 23.84
C ALA A 95 26.66 -21.04 24.47
N ALA A 96 26.75 -19.78 24.90
CA ALA A 96 25.58 -19.01 25.34
C ALA A 96 24.79 -18.38 24.17
N SER A 97 25.28 -18.56 22.93
CA SER A 97 24.69 -18.01 21.70
C SER A 97 24.51 -19.12 20.65
N PRO A 98 23.43 -19.10 19.86
CA PRO A 98 23.21 -20.07 18.78
C PRO A 98 24.24 -19.95 17.65
N SER A 99 24.94 -18.82 17.54
CA SER A 99 25.96 -18.59 16.52
C SER A 99 27.32 -19.21 16.84
N PHE A 100 27.49 -19.78 18.04
CA PHE A 100 28.75 -20.35 18.53
C PHE A 100 29.97 -19.46 18.25
N PRO A 101 29.98 -18.20 18.75
CA PRO A 101 31.12 -17.31 18.57
C PRO A 101 32.37 -17.91 19.21
N ARG A 102 33.54 -17.70 18.60
CA ARG A 102 34.78 -18.39 19.02
C ARG A 102 35.15 -18.07 20.47
N GLU A 103 34.89 -16.86 20.91
CA GLU A 103 35.20 -16.31 22.22
C GLU A 103 34.36 -16.89 23.37
N ASP A 104 33.10 -17.26 23.11
CA ASP A 104 32.17 -17.79 24.13
C ASP A 104 31.82 -19.26 23.93
N THR A 105 32.46 -19.94 22.97
CA THR A 105 32.24 -21.36 22.71
C THR A 105 33.28 -22.20 23.44
N VAL A 106 32.79 -23.06 24.34
CA VAL A 106 33.60 -24.09 24.97
C VAL A 106 33.59 -25.34 24.09
N VAL A 107 34.78 -25.85 23.80
CA VAL A 107 34.99 -26.96 22.86
C VAL A 107 35.62 -28.16 23.60
N TYR A 108 35.06 -29.35 23.40
CA TYR A 108 35.57 -30.61 23.94
C TYR A 108 35.75 -31.62 22.81
N ASP A 109 36.92 -32.25 22.71
CA ASP A 109 37.07 -33.48 21.94
C ASP A 109 36.31 -34.59 22.67
N VAL A 110 35.40 -35.28 21.96
CA VAL A 110 34.52 -36.29 22.55
C VAL A 110 34.62 -37.61 21.79
N THR A 111 34.45 -38.73 22.50
CA THR A 111 34.41 -40.07 21.92
C THR A 111 33.12 -40.78 22.35
N GLY A 112 32.50 -41.51 21.43
CA GLY A 112 31.21 -42.17 21.66
C GLY A 112 30.02 -41.21 21.49
N SER A 113 28.88 -41.58 22.07
CA SER A 113 27.58 -40.90 21.88
C SER A 113 27.02 -40.26 23.16
N THR A 114 27.84 -40.12 24.20
CA THR A 114 27.47 -39.50 25.47
C THR A 114 28.67 -38.83 26.13
N PHE A 115 28.49 -37.66 26.74
CA PHE A 115 29.56 -36.88 27.37
C PHE A 115 29.06 -36.07 28.59
N ILE A 116 29.86 -36.00 29.65
CA ILE A 116 29.59 -35.19 30.85
C ILE A 116 30.62 -34.08 30.93
N VAL A 117 30.18 -32.83 31.07
CA VAL A 117 31.11 -31.70 31.19
C VAL A 117 31.93 -31.79 32.49
N PRO A 118 33.23 -31.45 32.45
CA PRO A 118 34.11 -31.59 33.62
C PRO A 118 33.80 -30.55 34.71
N LYS A 119 33.27 -29.38 34.34
CA LYS A 119 32.92 -28.28 35.25
C LYS A 119 31.41 -28.00 35.19
N PRO A 120 30.80 -27.62 36.33
CA PRO A 120 29.42 -27.17 36.34
C PRO A 120 29.21 -25.98 35.42
N LEU A 121 28.05 -25.93 34.76
CA LEU A 121 27.63 -24.77 34.00
C LEU A 121 26.87 -23.81 34.91
N PRO A 122 27.15 -22.50 34.87
CA PRO A 122 26.38 -21.55 35.66
C PRO A 122 24.89 -21.64 35.36
N THR A 123 24.11 -21.73 36.44
CA THR A 123 22.66 -21.87 36.43
C THR A 123 21.97 -20.53 36.17
N GLY A 124 20.69 -20.56 35.83
CA GLY A 124 19.90 -19.38 35.49
C GLY A 124 20.08 -18.88 34.05
N ARG A 125 20.61 -19.71 33.12
CA ARG A 125 20.82 -19.28 31.72
C ARG A 125 20.64 -20.39 30.69
N LEU A 126 20.29 -19.97 29.47
CA LEU A 126 20.16 -20.81 28.28
C LEU A 126 21.52 -21.05 27.64
N TYR A 127 21.72 -22.28 27.14
CA TYR A 127 22.90 -22.69 26.40
C TYR A 127 22.50 -23.41 25.12
N TYR A 128 23.37 -23.29 24.12
CA TYR A 128 23.33 -24.01 22.86
C TYR A 128 24.47 -25.01 22.83
N TRP A 129 24.22 -26.16 22.26
CA TRP A 129 25.23 -27.20 22.10
C TRP A 129 25.07 -27.96 20.80
N ARG A 130 26.17 -28.49 20.31
CA ARG A 130 26.20 -29.38 19.16
C ARG A 130 27.41 -30.28 19.21
N VAL A 131 27.32 -31.42 18.53
CA VAL A 131 28.45 -32.28 18.24
C VAL A 131 28.65 -32.28 16.74
N LEU A 132 29.84 -31.86 16.31
CA LEU A 132 30.30 -31.96 14.92
C LEU A 132 31.20 -33.18 14.83
N THR A 133 30.94 -34.06 13.87
CA THR A 133 31.80 -35.23 13.59
C THR A 133 32.20 -35.26 12.14
N GLU A 134 33.50 -35.38 11.91
CA GLU A 134 34.10 -35.53 10.58
C GLU A 134 34.66 -36.95 10.45
N ASP A 135 34.19 -37.69 9.44
CA ASP A 135 34.68 -39.02 9.14
C ASP A 135 35.98 -38.97 8.27
N PRO A 136 36.74 -40.07 8.15
CA PRO A 136 37.97 -40.09 7.35
C PRO A 136 37.78 -39.84 5.84
N LYS A 137 36.54 -39.81 5.34
CA LYS A 137 36.17 -39.51 3.95
C LYS A 137 35.69 -38.07 3.77
N GLY A 138 35.66 -37.27 4.84
CA GLY A 138 35.19 -35.89 4.84
C GLY A 138 33.66 -35.76 4.91
N GLU A 139 32.91 -36.81 5.24
CA GLU A 139 31.48 -36.69 5.52
C GLU A 139 31.26 -36.08 6.91
N LEU A 140 30.43 -35.04 6.98
CA LEU A 140 30.10 -34.34 8.22
C LEU A 140 28.75 -34.79 8.77
N THR A 141 28.72 -35.08 10.07
CA THR A 141 27.48 -35.25 10.83
C THR A 141 27.39 -34.21 11.94
N MET A 142 26.17 -33.75 12.21
CA MET A 142 25.92 -32.72 13.22
C MET A 142 24.70 -33.06 14.06
N THR A 143 24.79 -32.84 15.38
CA THR A 143 23.63 -32.99 16.25
C THR A 143 22.71 -31.78 16.17
N VAL A 144 21.42 -32.06 15.95
CA VAL A 144 20.36 -31.06 15.89
C VAL A 144 19.17 -31.52 16.70
N SER A 145 18.34 -30.56 17.13
CA SER A 145 17.04 -30.89 17.70
C SER A 145 16.17 -31.53 16.62
N PRO A 146 15.38 -32.58 16.94
CA PRO A 146 14.43 -33.12 15.98
C PRO A 146 13.47 -32.02 15.51
N ALA A 147 13.25 -31.92 14.20
CA ALA A 147 12.29 -30.99 13.62
C ALA A 147 10.87 -31.52 13.83
N GLU A 148 9.96 -30.64 14.27
CA GLU A 148 8.51 -30.91 14.30
C GLU A 148 7.84 -30.20 13.11
N GLY A 149 7.14 -30.95 12.25
CA GLY A 149 6.45 -30.41 11.08
C GLY A 149 7.39 -29.94 9.96
N GLU A 150 6.97 -28.90 9.22
CA GLU A 150 7.74 -28.32 8.09
C GLU A 150 8.86 -27.34 8.53
N ARG A 151 9.16 -27.26 9.83
CA ARG A 151 10.14 -26.31 10.36
C ARG A 151 11.60 -26.77 10.14
N PRO A 152 12.54 -25.83 9.96
CA PRO A 152 13.98 -26.15 9.89
C PRO A 152 14.49 -26.82 11.17
N ALA A 153 15.54 -27.64 11.04
CA ALA A 153 16.21 -28.25 12.18
C ALA A 153 17.04 -27.20 12.95
N GLU A 154 16.75 -26.97 14.23
CA GLU A 154 17.46 -26.00 15.07
C GLU A 154 18.66 -26.64 15.81
N THR A 155 19.64 -25.80 16.18
CA THR A 155 20.73 -26.21 17.08
C THR A 155 20.19 -26.62 18.44
N SER A 156 20.78 -27.67 19.03
CA SER A 156 20.30 -28.21 20.31
C SER A 156 20.51 -27.19 21.44
N ARG A 157 19.51 -27.00 22.30
CA ARG A 157 19.57 -26.04 23.42
C ARG A 157 19.10 -26.67 24.73
N PHE A 158 19.57 -26.13 25.85
CA PHE A 158 19.09 -26.51 27.19
C PHE A 158 19.29 -25.33 28.16
N TYR A 159 18.52 -25.32 29.25
CA TYR A 159 18.66 -24.33 30.31
C TYR A 159 19.32 -24.98 31.54
N ALA A 160 20.37 -24.36 32.07
CA ALA A 160 20.98 -24.81 33.31
C ALA A 160 20.24 -24.17 34.50
N GLY A 161 19.60 -24.94 35.39
CA GLY A 161 18.82 -24.45 36.54
C GLY A 161 17.37 -24.97 36.58
N THR A 162 16.71 -24.89 37.73
CA THR A 162 15.39 -25.50 37.97
C THR A 162 14.26 -24.81 37.20
N TRP A 163 13.12 -25.50 37.03
CA TRP A 163 11.92 -24.89 36.45
C TRP A 163 11.45 -23.66 37.23
N GLU A 164 11.57 -23.67 38.57
CA GLU A 164 11.24 -22.52 39.42
C GLU A 164 12.14 -21.32 39.12
N GLN A 165 13.44 -21.56 38.95
CA GLN A 165 14.41 -20.51 38.56
C GLN A 165 14.13 -19.99 37.16
N ARG A 166 13.73 -20.87 36.23
CA ARG A 166 13.36 -20.53 34.85
C ARG A 166 12.05 -19.74 34.76
N SER A 167 11.10 -19.98 35.67
CA SER A 167 9.74 -19.39 35.69
C SER A 167 9.60 -18.17 36.61
N ALA A 168 10.60 -17.85 37.44
CA ALA A 168 10.50 -16.77 38.44
C ALA A 168 10.33 -15.38 37.82
N ASP A 169 11.16 -15.02 36.83
CA ASP A 169 11.06 -13.72 36.14
C ASP A 169 9.73 -13.59 35.39
N ARG A 170 9.35 -14.69 34.76
CA ARG A 170 8.13 -14.91 33.98
C ARG A 170 6.85 -14.70 34.80
N ARG A 171 6.82 -15.12 36.06
CA ARG A 171 5.70 -14.87 36.99
C ARG A 171 5.40 -13.39 37.21
N ARG A 172 6.43 -12.54 37.33
CA ARG A 172 6.25 -11.09 37.54
C ARG A 172 5.51 -10.42 36.39
N LYS A 173 5.79 -10.85 35.15
CA LYS A 173 5.13 -10.31 33.95
C LYS A 173 3.64 -10.68 33.90
N VAL A 174 3.30 -11.92 34.26
CA VAL A 174 1.91 -12.39 34.35
C VAL A 174 1.12 -11.62 35.40
N GLU A 175 1.70 -11.40 36.58
CA GLU A 175 1.04 -10.66 37.66
C GLU A 175 0.71 -9.22 37.25
N ALA A 176 1.62 -8.55 36.53
CA ALA A 176 1.40 -7.21 36.00
C ALA A 176 0.23 -7.16 34.98
N LEU A 177 0.16 -8.14 34.08
CA LEU A 177 -0.92 -8.25 33.08
C LEU A 177 -2.26 -8.65 33.71
N ALA A 178 -2.25 -9.54 34.71
CA ALA A 178 -3.44 -9.99 35.42
C ALA A 178 -4.17 -8.85 36.16
N ALA A 179 -3.44 -7.86 36.66
CA ALA A 179 -4.03 -6.68 37.29
C ALA A 179 -4.93 -5.87 36.34
N ARG A 180 -4.70 -5.95 35.02
CA ARG A 180 -5.49 -5.26 33.99
C ARG A 180 -6.71 -6.03 33.51
N LEU A 181 -6.75 -7.34 33.76
CA LEU A 181 -7.82 -8.20 33.27
C LEU A 181 -9.18 -7.69 33.72
N THR A 182 -9.37 -7.44 35.03
CA THR A 182 -10.65 -7.04 35.63
C THR A 182 -11.27 -5.79 34.97
N ASP A 183 -10.46 -4.77 34.74
CA ASP A 183 -10.91 -3.51 34.13
C ASP A 183 -11.35 -3.74 32.69
N LEU A 184 -10.55 -4.50 31.93
CA LEU A 184 -10.87 -4.88 30.55
C LEU A 184 -12.11 -5.79 30.48
N GLN A 185 -12.32 -6.74 31.42
CA GLN A 185 -13.55 -7.54 31.40
C GLN A 185 -14.79 -6.70 31.69
N THR A 186 -14.66 -5.71 32.56
CA THR A 186 -15.78 -4.82 32.90
C THR A 186 -16.18 -3.99 31.68
N LEU A 187 -15.20 -3.40 30.99
CA LEU A 187 -15.40 -2.69 29.73
C LEU A 187 -15.99 -3.60 28.65
N ALA A 188 -15.39 -4.78 28.47
CA ALA A 188 -15.77 -5.69 27.42
C ALA A 188 -17.18 -6.26 27.64
N LYS A 189 -17.56 -6.58 28.89
CA LYS A 189 -18.94 -6.97 29.21
C LYS A 189 -19.94 -5.84 28.94
N ARG A 190 -19.58 -4.59 29.23
CA ARG A 190 -20.42 -3.41 28.96
C ARG A 190 -20.69 -3.24 27.46
N ASN A 191 -19.73 -3.60 26.62
CA ASN A 191 -19.80 -3.39 25.17
C ASN A 191 -20.05 -4.68 24.35
N GLY A 192 -20.23 -5.83 25.01
CA GLY A 192 -20.39 -7.11 24.32
C GLY A 192 -19.12 -7.62 23.61
N MET A 193 -17.94 -7.18 24.06
CA MET A 193 -16.65 -7.43 23.41
C MET A 193 -15.79 -8.50 24.11
N TRP A 194 -16.30 -9.23 25.09
CA TRP A 194 -15.46 -10.11 25.93
C TRP A 194 -14.75 -11.21 25.14
N ASP A 195 -15.43 -11.79 24.15
CA ASP A 195 -14.83 -12.80 23.27
C ASP A 195 -13.66 -12.23 22.45
N HIS A 196 -13.67 -10.92 22.19
CA HIS A 196 -12.62 -10.20 21.44
C HIS A 196 -11.38 -9.88 22.30
N PHE A 197 -11.51 -9.79 23.64
CA PHE A 197 -10.37 -9.63 24.57
C PHE A 197 -9.87 -10.97 25.15
N SER A 198 -10.29 -12.09 24.54
CA SER A 198 -9.96 -13.46 24.99
C SER A 198 -8.46 -13.71 25.08
N LEU A 199 -7.64 -13.14 24.18
CA LEU A 199 -6.19 -13.34 24.17
C LEU A 199 -5.53 -13.09 25.53
N LEU A 200 -5.88 -12.01 26.22
CA LEU A 200 -5.30 -11.71 27.54
C LEU A 200 -5.74 -12.74 28.59
N GLY A 201 -7.03 -13.11 28.60
CA GLY A 201 -7.55 -14.12 29.51
C GLY A 201 -6.92 -15.49 29.29
N ASP A 202 -6.88 -15.93 28.04
CA ASP A 202 -6.35 -17.22 27.60
C ASP A 202 -4.84 -17.30 27.84
N ALA A 203 -4.10 -16.25 27.49
CA ALA A 203 -2.66 -16.18 27.73
C ALA A 203 -2.33 -16.19 29.22
N LEU A 204 -3.11 -15.49 30.07
CA LEU A 204 -2.92 -15.51 31.52
C LEU A 204 -3.18 -16.90 32.11
N GLU A 205 -4.22 -17.59 31.66
CA GLU A 205 -4.53 -18.94 32.11
C GLU A 205 -3.47 -19.95 31.67
N ALA A 206 -3.10 -19.93 30.38
CA ALA A 206 -2.00 -20.74 29.85
C ALA A 206 -0.68 -20.47 30.59
N SER A 207 -0.39 -19.20 30.90
CA SER A 207 0.80 -18.81 31.65
C SER A 207 0.77 -19.35 33.09
N ARG A 208 -0.37 -19.29 33.79
CA ARG A 208 -0.49 -19.82 35.15
C ARG A 208 -0.23 -21.33 35.19
N GLN A 209 -0.79 -22.07 34.24
CA GLN A 209 -0.60 -23.52 34.14
C GLN A 209 0.87 -23.86 33.89
N LEU A 210 1.52 -23.15 32.96
CA LEU A 210 2.92 -23.35 32.63
C LEU A 210 3.83 -23.02 33.82
N LEU A 211 3.59 -21.92 34.52
CA LEU A 211 4.45 -21.49 35.64
C LEU A 211 4.25 -22.34 36.90
N ALA A 212 3.13 -23.07 37.02
CA ALA A 212 2.86 -23.95 38.16
C ALA A 212 3.56 -25.31 38.07
N LYS A 213 3.82 -25.83 36.86
CA LYS A 213 4.42 -27.15 36.65
C LYS A 213 5.22 -27.20 35.35
N GLU A 214 6.40 -27.84 35.39
CA GLU A 214 7.18 -28.10 34.17
C GLU A 214 6.38 -29.00 33.21
N PRO A 215 6.17 -28.59 31.95
CA PRO A 215 5.44 -29.38 30.96
C PRO A 215 6.34 -30.46 30.35
N GLU A 216 5.76 -31.40 29.59
CA GLU A 216 6.50 -32.46 28.91
C GLU A 216 7.50 -31.92 27.87
N ASP A 217 7.16 -30.81 27.19
CA ASP A 217 8.08 -30.02 26.36
C ASP A 217 8.18 -28.56 26.86
N PRO A 218 9.16 -28.26 27.75
CA PRO A 218 9.39 -26.91 28.25
C PRO A 218 9.80 -25.90 27.19
N ALA A 219 10.46 -26.34 26.11
CA ALA A 219 10.98 -25.44 25.09
C ALA A 219 9.88 -24.95 24.16
N GLN A 220 8.95 -25.82 23.77
CA GLN A 220 7.78 -25.45 22.98
C GLN A 220 6.81 -24.57 23.76
N ALA A 221 6.48 -24.97 24.99
CA ALA A 221 5.54 -24.23 25.82
C ALA A 221 6.02 -22.80 26.14
N LEU A 222 7.33 -22.62 26.42
CA LEU A 222 7.90 -21.29 26.67
C LEU A 222 7.86 -20.39 25.43
N ARG A 223 8.12 -20.92 24.23
CA ARG A 223 8.03 -20.14 22.99
C ARG A 223 6.61 -19.65 22.72
N GLY A 224 5.60 -20.50 22.91
CA GLY A 224 4.19 -20.12 22.76
C GLY A 224 3.79 -19.01 23.76
N MET A 225 4.25 -19.11 25.00
CA MET A 225 4.01 -18.09 26.02
C MET A 225 4.74 -16.77 25.73
N GLU A 226 6.02 -16.82 25.31
CA GLU A 226 6.79 -15.63 24.95
C GLU A 226 6.14 -14.87 23.78
N THR A 227 5.64 -15.61 22.77
CA THR A 227 4.87 -15.03 21.65
C THR A 227 3.61 -14.33 22.15
N SER A 228 2.84 -14.99 23.01
CA SER A 228 1.60 -14.42 23.58
C SER A 228 1.89 -13.15 24.38
N TRP A 229 2.99 -13.12 25.13
CA TRP A 229 3.36 -11.94 25.91
C TRP A 229 3.91 -10.79 25.09
N ALA A 230 4.63 -11.07 24.00
CA ALA A 230 5.05 -10.03 23.08
C ALA A 230 3.83 -9.31 22.49
N GLU A 231 2.77 -10.06 22.15
CA GLU A 231 1.49 -9.49 21.71
C GLU A 231 0.83 -8.65 22.81
N LEU A 232 0.82 -9.13 24.06
CA LEU A 232 0.19 -8.41 25.18
C LEU A 232 0.96 -7.17 25.63
N ASP A 233 2.29 -7.21 25.64
CA ASP A 233 3.12 -6.03 25.93
C ASP A 233 2.87 -4.90 24.93
N TYR A 234 2.50 -5.26 23.71
CA TYR A 234 2.16 -4.32 22.66
C TYR A 234 0.71 -3.83 22.77
N THR A 235 -0.26 -4.72 22.92
CA THR A 235 -1.69 -4.39 22.88
C THR A 235 -2.20 -3.74 24.17
N VAL A 236 -1.78 -4.20 25.34
CA VAL A 236 -2.34 -3.74 26.63
C VAL A 236 -2.07 -2.26 26.92
N PRO A 237 -0.86 -1.70 26.70
CA PRO A 237 -0.64 -0.26 26.86
C PRO A 237 -1.57 0.58 25.97
N TRP A 238 -1.77 0.16 24.72
CA TRP A 238 -2.70 0.81 23.81
C TRP A 238 -4.15 0.70 24.26
N TRP A 239 -4.59 -0.50 24.70
CA TRP A 239 -5.93 -0.68 25.23
C TRP A 239 -6.21 0.22 26.44
N ASN A 240 -5.21 0.42 27.31
CA ASN A 240 -5.33 1.36 28.41
C ASN A 240 -5.59 2.78 27.91
N GLN A 241 -4.78 3.25 26.95
CA GLN A 241 -4.92 4.58 26.37
C GLN A 241 -6.28 4.77 25.66
N LEU A 242 -6.71 3.74 24.92
CA LEU A 242 -7.87 3.86 24.05
C LEU A 242 -9.20 3.63 24.76
N PHE A 243 -9.24 2.78 25.78
CA PHE A 243 -10.50 2.36 26.40
C PHE A 243 -10.64 2.70 27.89
N LEU A 244 -9.52 2.86 28.60
CA LEU A 244 -9.51 3.02 30.06
C LEU A 244 -9.00 4.39 30.54
N ASP A 245 -8.51 5.25 29.64
CA ASP A 245 -7.93 6.55 29.99
C ASP A 245 -8.83 7.73 29.59
N ASP A 246 -9.97 7.84 30.26
CA ASP A 246 -10.89 8.97 30.12
C ASP A 246 -10.23 10.32 30.41
N ALA A 247 -9.42 10.37 31.47
CA ALA A 247 -8.81 11.59 31.95
C ALA A 247 -7.96 12.26 30.87
N THR A 248 -7.15 11.48 30.16
CA THR A 248 -6.31 12.00 29.07
C THR A 248 -7.14 12.51 27.90
N LEU A 249 -8.19 11.79 27.46
CA LEU A 249 -9.06 12.32 26.39
C LEU A 249 -9.69 13.65 26.79
N PHE A 250 -10.32 13.72 27.96
CA PHE A 250 -11.03 14.93 28.39
C PHE A 250 -10.08 16.11 28.69
N ALA A 251 -8.84 15.85 29.10
CA ALA A 251 -7.81 16.89 29.25
C ALA A 251 -7.45 17.53 27.90
N ASP A 252 -7.41 16.73 26.83
CA ASP A 252 -7.10 17.17 25.47
C ASP A 252 -8.28 17.91 24.79
N LEU A 253 -9.48 17.85 25.38
CA LEU A 253 -10.65 18.58 24.90
C LEU A 253 -10.74 20.00 25.49
N ASN A 254 -11.16 20.94 24.66
CA ASN A 254 -11.58 22.27 25.06
C ASN A 254 -13.03 22.25 25.57
N LEU A 255 -13.19 21.93 26.86
CA LEU A 255 -14.50 21.83 27.52
C LEU A 255 -15.16 23.20 27.78
N ASP A 256 -14.52 24.31 27.40
CA ASP A 256 -15.08 25.66 27.50
C ASP A 256 -15.97 26.04 26.31
N LEU A 257 -16.04 25.20 25.27
CA LEU A 257 -16.89 25.45 24.11
C LEU A 257 -18.38 25.42 24.47
N PRO A 258 -19.22 26.22 23.78
CA PRO A 258 -20.67 26.18 23.95
C PRO A 258 -21.23 24.77 23.77
N GLY A 259 -22.08 24.34 24.69
CA GLY A 259 -22.70 23.00 24.68
C GLY A 259 -21.96 21.93 25.48
N LEU A 260 -20.70 22.15 25.89
CA LEU A 260 -19.91 21.19 26.67
C LEU A 260 -19.97 21.40 28.20
N ALA A 261 -20.82 22.29 28.69
CA ALA A 261 -20.92 22.61 30.12
C ALA A 261 -21.21 21.37 31.00
N ALA A 262 -22.09 20.47 30.54
CA ALA A 262 -22.39 19.23 31.24
C ALA A 262 -21.19 18.25 31.27
N VAL A 263 -20.45 18.16 30.15
CA VAL A 263 -19.20 17.39 30.08
C VAL A 263 -18.17 17.94 31.06
N LYS A 264 -17.95 19.26 31.04
CA LYS A 264 -17.02 19.95 31.94
C LYS A 264 -17.34 19.69 33.41
N ALA A 265 -18.62 19.76 33.79
CA ALA A 265 -19.06 19.51 35.16
C ALA A 265 -18.81 18.06 35.60
N ALA A 266 -19.12 17.09 34.74
CA ALA A 266 -18.90 15.67 35.02
C ALA A 266 -17.40 15.34 35.16
N VAL A 267 -16.55 15.87 34.26
CA VAL A 267 -15.08 15.72 34.32
C VAL A 267 -14.51 16.33 35.60
N ALA A 268 -14.96 17.54 35.99
CA ALA A 268 -14.50 18.19 37.23
C ALA A 268 -14.90 17.39 38.50
N GLY A 269 -16.00 16.64 38.43
CA GLY A 269 -16.45 15.75 39.51
C GLY A 269 -15.79 14.36 39.50
N GLY A 270 -14.99 14.04 38.49
CA GLY A 270 -14.39 12.70 38.31
C GLY A 270 -15.39 11.62 37.83
N ASP A 271 -16.58 12.00 37.37
CA ASP A 271 -17.60 11.08 36.85
C ASP A 271 -17.46 10.92 35.34
N PHE A 272 -16.48 10.13 34.93
CA PHE A 272 -16.19 9.88 33.52
C PHE A 272 -17.31 9.16 32.76
N PRO A 273 -18.04 8.18 33.33
CA PRO A 273 -19.22 7.62 32.67
C PRO A 273 -20.28 8.68 32.34
N ALA A 274 -20.58 9.58 33.28
CA ALA A 274 -21.50 10.69 32.99
C ALA A 274 -20.92 11.66 31.95
N ALA A 275 -19.61 11.91 31.98
CA ALA A 275 -18.94 12.75 30.99
C ALA A 275 -19.04 12.18 29.56
N ARG A 276 -18.84 10.87 29.37
CA ARG A 276 -19.00 10.19 28.07
C ARG A 276 -20.43 10.34 27.54
N VAL A 277 -21.43 10.14 28.38
CA VAL A 277 -22.85 10.30 27.99
C VAL A 277 -23.15 11.74 27.60
N ALA A 278 -22.73 12.72 28.41
CA ALA A 278 -22.91 14.13 28.10
C ALA A 278 -22.20 14.54 26.79
N LEU A 279 -21.03 13.94 26.51
CA LEU A 279 -20.27 14.19 25.28
C LEU A 279 -20.99 13.64 24.05
N LEU A 280 -21.55 12.44 24.12
CA LEU A 280 -22.39 11.89 23.05
C LEU A 280 -23.60 12.79 22.76
N GLU A 281 -24.31 13.24 23.81
CA GLU A 281 -25.46 14.12 23.65
C GLU A 281 -25.07 15.47 23.01
N TYR A 282 -23.91 16.02 23.37
CA TYR A 282 -23.34 17.17 22.67
C TYR A 282 -23.16 16.88 21.17
N PHE A 283 -22.51 15.76 20.80
CA PHE A 283 -22.27 15.42 19.39
C PHE A 283 -23.54 15.07 18.60
N ARG A 284 -24.58 14.56 19.27
CA ARG A 284 -25.92 14.39 18.68
C ARG A 284 -26.60 15.74 18.42
N ALA A 285 -26.49 16.68 19.34
CA ALA A 285 -27.05 18.02 19.17
C ALA A 285 -26.22 18.91 18.22
N ARG A 286 -24.95 18.59 17.99
CA ARG A 286 -24.00 19.40 17.23
C ARG A 286 -24.40 19.53 15.75
N THR A 287 -24.64 20.77 15.30
CA THR A 287 -24.96 21.10 13.90
C THR A 287 -23.83 21.82 13.15
N LYS A 288 -22.82 22.31 13.86
CA LYS A 288 -21.60 22.89 13.30
C LYS A 288 -20.37 22.31 14.02
N PRO A 289 -19.21 22.17 13.35
CA PRO A 289 -18.92 22.48 11.94
C PRO A 289 -19.71 21.62 10.94
N SER A 290 -19.94 22.14 9.73
CA SER A 290 -20.62 21.45 8.63
C SER A 290 -19.64 20.63 7.79
N TRP A 291 -20.05 19.42 7.44
CA TRP A 291 -19.33 18.53 6.52
C TRP A 291 -19.89 18.67 5.11
N TYR A 292 -19.35 19.61 4.35
CA TYR A 292 -19.71 19.89 2.96
C TYR A 292 -21.23 20.09 2.71
N GLY A 293 -21.99 20.48 3.75
CA GLY A 293 -23.45 20.59 3.70
C GLY A 293 -24.20 19.27 3.51
N LYS A 294 -23.53 18.11 3.54
CA LYS A 294 -24.12 16.81 3.16
C LYS A 294 -25.15 16.29 4.16
N HIS A 295 -24.88 16.49 5.44
CA HIS A 295 -25.60 15.82 6.55
C HIS A 295 -26.33 16.81 7.46
N GLU A 296 -26.49 18.06 7.01
CA GLU A 296 -27.28 19.08 7.71
C GLU A 296 -28.76 18.67 7.73
N GLY A 297 -29.33 18.50 8.92
CA GLY A 297 -30.76 18.17 9.07
C GLY A 297 -31.10 16.69 9.05
N LEU A 298 -30.11 15.78 9.06
CA LEU A 298 -30.38 14.37 9.36
C LEU A 298 -31.06 14.26 10.73
N SER A 299 -32.29 13.74 10.71
CA SER A 299 -33.08 13.49 11.93
C SER A 299 -32.91 12.04 12.37
N PRO A 300 -33.08 11.72 13.67
CA PRO A 300 -33.14 10.36 14.14
C PRO A 300 -34.11 9.53 13.30
N ARG A 301 -33.65 8.37 12.81
CA ARG A 301 -34.48 7.45 12.05
C ARG A 301 -35.34 6.64 13.01
N ARG A 302 -36.54 6.26 12.56
CA ARG A 302 -37.32 5.22 13.23
C ARG A 302 -36.74 3.87 12.84
N ALA A 303 -36.45 3.02 13.83
CA ALA A 303 -35.97 1.66 13.60
C ALA A 303 -36.90 0.89 12.65
N THR A 304 -36.32 0.19 11.66
CA THR A 304 -37.03 -0.69 10.73
C THR A 304 -36.24 -1.96 10.41
N ASP A 305 -36.91 -2.96 9.85
CA ASP A 305 -36.27 -4.19 9.36
C ASP A 305 -35.99 -4.16 7.85
N LYS A 306 -36.05 -2.98 7.21
CA LYS A 306 -35.79 -2.84 5.77
C LYS A 306 -34.32 -3.16 5.49
N ARG A 307 -34.07 -3.80 4.34
CA ARG A 307 -32.76 -4.34 3.97
C ARG A 307 -32.21 -3.65 2.73
N ASP A 308 -30.90 -3.48 2.69
CA ASP A 308 -30.10 -3.14 1.52
C ASP A 308 -29.22 -4.34 1.16
N LYS A 309 -29.34 -4.80 -0.09
CA LYS A 309 -28.72 -6.06 -0.54
C LYS A 309 -27.19 -6.01 -0.51
N GLU A 310 -26.59 -4.85 -0.83
CA GLU A 310 -25.12 -4.72 -0.82
C GLU A 310 -24.60 -4.60 0.62
N ALA A 311 -25.30 -3.86 1.48
CA ALA A 311 -24.91 -3.72 2.88
C ALA A 311 -25.09 -5.02 3.68
N ASP A 312 -26.11 -5.84 3.38
CA ASP A 312 -26.32 -7.14 4.03
C ASP A 312 -25.14 -8.11 3.85
N GLN A 313 -24.40 -7.99 2.75
CA GLN A 313 -23.19 -8.81 2.53
C GLN A 313 -22.07 -8.42 3.52
N LEU A 314 -21.97 -7.15 3.88
CA LEU A 314 -20.98 -6.64 4.83
C LEU A 314 -21.30 -7.08 6.27
N LEU A 315 -22.58 -7.31 6.61
CA LEU A 315 -22.97 -7.92 7.90
C LEU A 315 -22.48 -9.36 8.07
N THR A 316 -22.05 -10.00 6.97
CA THR A 316 -21.45 -11.35 6.99
C THR A 316 -19.93 -11.32 6.97
N HIS A 317 -19.33 -10.13 7.13
CA HIS A 317 -17.88 -9.89 7.05
C HIS A 317 -17.24 -10.35 5.74
N LYS A 318 -18.04 -10.29 4.66
CA LYS A 318 -17.57 -10.53 3.30
C LYS A 318 -17.26 -9.22 2.62
N HIS A 319 -16.00 -9.03 2.24
CA HIS A 319 -15.53 -7.77 1.68
C HIS A 319 -15.16 -7.93 0.19
N PRO A 320 -15.47 -6.92 -0.64
CA PRO A 320 -14.97 -6.86 -2.01
C PRO A 320 -13.47 -6.55 -2.06
N ILE A 321 -12.79 -7.02 -3.10
CA ILE A 321 -11.37 -6.75 -3.36
C ILE A 321 -11.24 -5.69 -4.44
N HIS A 322 -10.97 -4.43 -4.10
CA HIS A 322 -10.91 -3.33 -5.08
C HIS A 322 -12.12 -3.32 -6.05
N ASP A 323 -11.86 -3.49 -7.35
CA ASP A 323 -12.87 -3.54 -8.41
C ASP A 323 -13.49 -4.95 -8.58
N TYR A 324 -13.03 -5.97 -7.84
CA TYR A 324 -13.76 -7.23 -7.73
C TYR A 324 -15.05 -6.98 -6.96
N LYS A 325 -16.12 -6.74 -7.72
CA LYS A 325 -17.44 -6.37 -7.21
C LYS A 325 -18.08 -7.46 -6.34
N ASP A 326 -17.68 -8.72 -6.53
CA ASP A 326 -18.18 -9.81 -5.71
C ASP A 326 -17.44 -9.86 -4.36
N PRO A 327 -18.13 -9.71 -3.22
CA PRO A 327 -17.52 -9.85 -1.90
C PRO A 327 -17.31 -11.33 -1.60
N THR A 328 -16.29 -11.90 -2.21
CA THR A 328 -15.94 -13.32 -2.04
C THR A 328 -15.01 -13.55 -0.86
N PHE A 329 -14.43 -12.47 -0.30
CA PHE A 329 -13.43 -12.60 0.74
C PHE A 329 -14.02 -12.52 2.13
N ASP A 330 -13.96 -13.64 2.86
CA ASP A 330 -14.52 -13.81 4.19
C ASP A 330 -13.45 -13.48 5.24
N LEU A 331 -13.64 -12.40 6.00
CA LEU A 331 -12.75 -12.03 7.13
C LEU A 331 -13.01 -12.90 8.37
N GLY A 332 -13.97 -13.82 8.30
CA GLY A 332 -14.42 -14.62 9.43
C GLY A 332 -15.24 -13.82 10.44
N PRO A 333 -15.89 -14.51 11.39
CA PRO A 333 -16.75 -13.87 12.40
C PRO A 333 -15.98 -12.93 13.35
N ALA A 334 -14.65 -13.05 13.41
CA ALA A 334 -13.79 -12.23 14.26
C ALA A 334 -13.10 -11.06 13.53
N LEU A 335 -13.40 -10.82 12.25
CA LEU A 335 -12.79 -9.76 11.42
C LEU A 335 -11.25 -9.81 11.41
N ASP A 336 -10.67 -10.76 10.68
CA ASP A 336 -9.21 -10.80 10.50
C ASP A 336 -8.72 -9.60 9.65
N TRP A 337 -8.28 -8.53 10.33
CA TRP A 337 -7.76 -7.32 9.69
C TRP A 337 -6.37 -7.49 9.06
N HIS A 338 -5.66 -8.58 9.35
CA HIS A 338 -4.28 -8.81 8.92
C HIS A 338 -4.16 -9.75 7.72
N ILE A 339 -5.30 -10.07 7.11
CA ILE A 339 -5.38 -11.07 6.05
C ILE A 339 -4.81 -10.55 4.71
N LEU A 340 -3.96 -11.36 4.06
CA LEU A 340 -3.25 -11.03 2.82
C LEU A 340 -3.47 -12.09 1.72
N PRO A 341 -4.70 -12.26 1.19
CA PRO A 341 -5.02 -13.21 0.13
C PRO A 341 -4.30 -12.96 -1.20
N ILE A 342 -3.86 -11.73 -1.46
CA ILE A 342 -3.20 -11.34 -2.72
C ILE A 342 -1.89 -10.62 -2.37
N ILE A 343 -0.82 -10.94 -3.08
CA ILE A 343 0.48 -10.29 -2.98
C ILE A 343 0.43 -8.95 -3.75
N ASP A 344 -0.44 -8.03 -3.33
CA ASP A 344 -0.52 -6.66 -3.85
C ASP A 344 -0.71 -5.69 -2.67
N ILE A 345 0.08 -4.62 -2.65
CA ILE A 345 0.12 -3.62 -1.58
C ILE A 345 -1.22 -2.89 -1.39
N GLU A 346 -2.01 -2.77 -2.45
CA GLU A 346 -3.29 -2.06 -2.39
C GLU A 346 -4.36 -2.85 -1.62
N TRP A 347 -4.27 -4.17 -1.56
CA TRP A 347 -5.26 -5.00 -0.86
C TRP A 347 -5.38 -4.67 0.63
N PRO A 348 -4.34 -4.87 1.46
CA PRO A 348 -4.47 -4.62 2.89
C PRO A 348 -4.71 -3.13 3.17
N THR A 349 -4.19 -2.28 2.29
CA THR A 349 -4.41 -0.85 2.31
C THR A 349 -5.90 -0.49 2.12
N SER A 350 -6.59 -1.12 1.17
CA SER A 350 -8.04 -0.94 0.95
C SER A 350 -8.87 -1.35 2.15
N LEU A 351 -8.52 -2.50 2.77
CA LEU A 351 -9.20 -2.98 3.97
C LEU A 351 -9.16 -1.92 5.08
N HIS A 352 -7.98 -1.36 5.40
CA HIS A 352 -7.83 -0.37 6.46
C HIS A 352 -8.24 1.08 6.10
N ARG A 353 -8.69 1.34 4.86
CA ARG A 353 -9.32 2.62 4.48
C ARG A 353 -10.81 2.65 4.85
N HIS A 354 -11.42 1.50 5.15
CA HIS A 354 -12.82 1.33 5.54
C HIS A 354 -13.82 1.96 4.55
N PHE A 355 -13.58 1.89 3.24
CA PHE A 355 -14.51 2.45 2.25
C PHE A 355 -15.91 1.82 2.35
N HIS A 356 -16.00 0.56 2.77
CA HIS A 356 -17.27 -0.14 2.99
C HIS A 356 -18.13 0.46 4.11
N TRP A 357 -17.53 1.23 5.05
CA TRP A 357 -18.31 1.92 6.08
C TRP A 357 -19.30 2.93 5.51
N SER A 358 -18.96 3.54 4.37
CA SER A 358 -19.87 4.47 3.68
C SER A 358 -21.13 3.77 3.19
N LYS A 359 -21.02 2.50 2.75
CA LYS A 359 -22.16 1.69 2.31
C LYS A 359 -23.08 1.33 3.47
N LEU A 360 -22.53 0.89 4.60
CA LEU A 360 -23.30 0.60 5.81
C LEU A 360 -24.03 1.86 6.32
N ALA A 361 -23.33 2.99 6.36
CA ALA A 361 -23.90 4.25 6.83
C ALA A 361 -25.01 4.79 5.90
N ALA A 362 -24.81 4.66 4.58
CA ALA A 362 -25.83 5.00 3.60
C ALA A 362 -27.06 4.09 3.71
N ALA A 363 -26.85 2.78 3.89
CA ALA A 363 -27.93 1.82 4.09
C ALA A 363 -28.75 2.13 5.37
N TYR A 364 -28.09 2.44 6.49
CA TYR A 364 -28.76 2.96 7.69
C TYR A 364 -29.58 4.20 7.37
N THR A 365 -28.98 5.18 6.69
CA THR A 365 -29.64 6.45 6.36
C THR A 365 -30.87 6.24 5.47
N GLN A 366 -30.84 5.27 4.56
CA GLN A 366 -31.94 4.98 3.64
C GLN A 366 -33.06 4.14 4.28
N THR A 367 -32.70 3.18 5.14
CA THR A 367 -33.63 2.17 5.66
C THR A 367 -34.12 2.46 7.06
N GLY A 368 -33.28 3.07 7.90
CA GLY A 368 -33.48 3.14 9.35
C GLY A 368 -33.22 1.80 10.06
N ASN A 369 -32.55 0.84 9.43
CA ASN A 369 -32.22 -0.44 10.05
C ASN A 369 -30.96 -0.32 10.92
N GLU A 370 -31.14 -0.56 12.21
CA GLU A 370 -30.11 -0.37 13.24
C GLU A 370 -28.98 -1.40 13.15
N GLU A 371 -29.17 -2.54 12.48
CA GLU A 371 -28.11 -3.54 12.29
C GLU A 371 -26.89 -2.96 11.56
N TYR A 372 -27.10 -2.04 10.61
CA TYR A 372 -25.99 -1.39 9.89
C TYR A 372 -25.20 -0.42 10.80
N ALA A 373 -25.87 0.27 11.72
CA ALA A 373 -25.21 1.14 12.69
C ALA A 373 -24.50 0.33 13.79
N ALA A 374 -25.10 -0.78 14.23
CA ALA A 374 -24.50 -1.73 15.16
C ALA A 374 -23.24 -2.36 14.58
N GLU A 375 -23.26 -2.77 13.30
CA GLU A 375 -22.10 -3.31 12.59
C GLU A 375 -20.96 -2.29 12.51
N LEU A 376 -21.25 -1.05 12.11
CA LEU A 376 -20.25 0.03 12.08
C LEU A 376 -19.63 0.29 13.45
N ARG A 377 -20.45 0.31 14.51
CA ARG A 377 -19.95 0.40 15.89
C ARG A 377 -19.00 -0.76 16.16
N GLN A 378 -19.42 -1.99 15.89
CA GLN A 378 -18.63 -3.18 16.20
C GLN A 378 -17.28 -3.16 15.46
N GLN A 379 -17.28 -2.85 14.15
CA GLN A 379 -16.05 -2.75 13.38
C GLN A 379 -15.12 -1.64 13.86
N LEU A 380 -15.64 -0.48 14.31
CA LEU A 380 -14.79 0.56 14.92
C LEU A 380 -14.10 0.04 16.18
N LEU A 381 -14.87 -0.57 17.08
CA LEU A 381 -14.35 -1.04 18.36
C LEU A 381 -13.32 -2.16 18.15
N ASP A 382 -13.62 -3.09 17.24
CA ASP A 382 -12.77 -4.22 16.88
C ASP A 382 -11.48 -3.76 16.17
N TRP A 383 -11.59 -2.92 15.14
CA TRP A 383 -10.40 -2.37 14.45
C TRP A 383 -9.49 -1.61 15.40
N ALA A 384 -10.06 -0.77 16.29
CA ALA A 384 -9.27 0.05 17.19
C ALA A 384 -8.57 -0.76 18.30
N GLN A 385 -9.14 -1.92 18.64
CA GLN A 385 -8.53 -2.90 19.53
C GLN A 385 -7.33 -3.59 18.87
N ASP A 386 -7.49 -4.03 17.62
CA ASP A 386 -6.53 -4.86 16.90
C ASP A 386 -5.43 -4.06 16.16
N ASN A 387 -5.66 -2.77 15.93
CA ASN A 387 -4.74 -1.91 15.18
C ASN A 387 -4.25 -0.69 15.98
N PRO A 388 -3.44 -0.88 17.05
CA PRO A 388 -2.76 0.22 17.74
C PRO A 388 -1.91 1.10 16.82
N VAL A 389 -1.75 2.38 17.16
CA VAL A 389 -0.75 3.24 16.51
C VAL A 389 0.64 2.71 16.85
N GLU A 390 1.32 2.14 15.86
CA GLU A 390 2.62 1.52 16.05
C GLU A 390 3.79 2.49 15.97
N ARG A 391 4.86 2.11 16.68
CA ARG A 391 6.23 2.24 16.18
C ARG A 391 6.49 1.01 15.32
N TRP A 392 6.67 1.20 14.02
CA TRP A 392 6.91 0.20 12.97
C TRP A 392 7.57 -1.12 13.45
N ASP A 393 6.89 -2.26 13.23
CA ASP A 393 7.40 -3.62 13.40
C ASP A 393 7.50 -4.32 12.02
N PRO A 394 8.68 -4.74 11.55
CA PRO A 394 8.84 -5.44 10.27
C PRO A 394 8.21 -6.85 10.24
N GLU A 395 7.99 -7.50 11.38
CA GLU A 395 7.39 -8.83 11.47
C GLU A 395 5.86 -8.78 11.44
N ARG A 396 5.29 -7.65 11.87
CA ARG A 396 3.86 -7.37 11.75
C ARG A 396 3.68 -6.47 10.54
N HIS A 397 3.34 -7.04 9.38
CA HIS A 397 2.95 -6.26 8.20
C HIS A 397 1.64 -5.47 8.45
N ARG A 398 1.62 -4.48 9.37
CA ARG A 398 0.40 -3.76 9.77
C ARG A 398 0.20 -2.53 8.90
N TRP A 399 -0.46 -2.76 7.77
CA TRP A 399 -0.88 -1.76 6.79
C TRP A 399 -1.85 -0.70 7.35
N ALA A 400 -2.39 -0.94 8.55
CA ALA A 400 -3.36 -0.07 9.21
C ALA A 400 -2.88 1.38 9.41
N TRP A 401 -1.60 1.58 9.78
CA TRP A 401 -1.05 2.90 10.10
C TRP A 401 -0.01 3.41 9.09
N SER A 402 -0.32 3.27 7.79
CA SER A 402 0.32 4.14 6.79
C SER A 402 -0.28 5.55 6.85
N THR A 403 0.51 6.57 6.55
CA THR A 403 0.04 7.98 6.55
C THR A 403 -1.13 8.19 5.59
N LEU A 404 -1.10 7.54 4.41
CA LEU A 404 -2.22 7.57 3.46
C LEU A 404 -3.49 6.92 4.00
N ASN A 405 -3.40 5.75 4.66
CA ASN A 405 -4.58 5.10 5.23
C ASN A 405 -5.16 5.90 6.39
N ALA A 406 -4.29 6.44 7.25
CA ALA A 406 -4.69 7.31 8.33
C ALA A 406 -5.46 8.54 7.83
N THR A 407 -4.96 9.24 6.81
CA THR A 407 -5.65 10.41 6.27
C THR A 407 -6.95 10.06 5.53
N ILE A 408 -6.98 8.97 4.75
CA ILE A 408 -8.19 8.53 4.04
C ILE A 408 -9.31 8.18 5.02
N ARG A 409 -8.98 7.57 6.17
CA ARG A 409 -9.98 7.32 7.22
C ARG A 409 -10.63 8.61 7.69
N ILE A 410 -9.85 9.68 7.87
CA ILE A 410 -10.38 11.01 8.25
C ILE A 410 -11.35 11.51 7.18
N TYR A 411 -10.86 11.75 5.95
CA TYR A 411 -11.62 12.56 4.98
C TYR A 411 -12.60 11.77 4.11
N SER A 412 -12.47 10.44 4.03
CA SER A 412 -13.24 9.64 3.06
C SER A 412 -14.20 8.64 3.68
N SER A 413 -13.99 8.17 4.91
CA SER A 413 -14.81 7.10 5.48
C SER A 413 -15.34 7.40 6.88
N TRP A 414 -14.48 7.64 7.87
CA TRP A 414 -14.92 7.65 9.28
C TRP A 414 -15.86 8.80 9.61
N ILE A 415 -15.46 10.04 9.28
CA ILE A 415 -16.27 11.22 9.64
C ILE A 415 -17.60 11.20 8.88
N ASP A 416 -17.57 10.87 7.59
CA ASP A 416 -18.76 10.81 6.74
C ASP A 416 -19.75 9.73 7.20
N SER A 417 -19.25 8.52 7.49
CA SER A 417 -20.07 7.42 8.02
C SER A 417 -20.62 7.73 9.41
N TRP A 418 -19.79 8.26 10.31
CA TRP A 418 -20.22 8.61 11.65
C TRP A 418 -21.32 9.67 11.67
N LEU A 419 -21.19 10.73 10.86
CA LEU A 419 -22.21 11.80 10.80
C LEU A 419 -23.60 11.28 10.39
N GLN A 420 -23.63 10.25 9.54
CA GLN A 420 -24.86 9.58 9.10
C GLN A 420 -25.50 8.74 10.21
N ILE A 421 -24.70 8.07 11.04
CA ILE A 421 -25.19 7.12 12.05
C ILE A 421 -25.23 7.64 13.49
N ARG A 422 -24.63 8.80 13.80
CA ARG A 422 -24.47 9.31 15.19
C ARG A 422 -25.77 9.47 15.99
N GLN A 423 -26.91 9.57 15.31
CA GLN A 423 -28.25 9.64 15.92
C GLN A 423 -28.84 8.27 16.27
N SER A 424 -28.23 7.19 15.77
CA SER A 424 -28.63 5.82 16.09
C SER A 424 -28.51 5.57 17.61
N PRO A 425 -29.48 4.85 18.21
CA PRO A 425 -29.34 4.34 19.57
C PRO A 425 -28.20 3.33 19.70
N GLU A 426 -27.81 2.65 18.61
CA GLU A 426 -26.67 1.73 18.59
C GLU A 426 -25.33 2.48 18.68
N TRP A 427 -25.26 3.76 18.30
CA TRP A 427 -24.05 4.57 18.50
C TRP A 427 -23.93 5.01 19.97
N THR A 428 -23.09 4.30 20.73
CA THR A 428 -22.98 4.46 22.18
C THR A 428 -21.96 5.52 22.61
N ALA A 429 -21.99 5.87 23.90
CA ALA A 429 -21.03 6.82 24.48
C ALA A 429 -19.58 6.29 24.42
N ASP A 430 -19.40 4.98 24.47
CA ASP A 430 -18.10 4.33 24.31
C ASP A 430 -17.61 4.36 22.87
N ALA A 431 -18.49 4.12 21.90
CA ALA A 431 -18.15 4.25 20.48
C ALA A 431 -17.71 5.68 20.15
N GLN A 432 -18.42 6.68 20.69
CA GLN A 432 -18.05 8.08 20.54
C GLN A 432 -16.69 8.38 21.19
N PHE A 433 -16.42 7.85 22.38
CA PHE A 433 -15.14 7.99 23.06
C PHE A 433 -13.98 7.39 22.26
N VAL A 434 -14.16 6.17 21.74
CA VAL A 434 -13.15 5.46 20.94
C VAL A 434 -12.92 6.18 19.61
N LEU A 435 -13.98 6.62 18.92
CA LEU A 435 -13.85 7.39 17.68
C LEU A 435 -12.99 8.65 17.91
N LEU A 436 -13.29 9.44 18.93
CA LEU A 436 -12.55 10.67 19.22
C LEU A 436 -11.10 10.40 19.61
N THR A 437 -10.88 9.38 20.43
CA THR A 437 -9.53 8.98 20.82
C THR A 437 -8.74 8.56 19.58
N CYS A 438 -9.28 7.67 18.74
CA CYS A 438 -8.64 7.30 17.48
C CYS A 438 -8.37 8.53 16.60
N LEU A 439 -9.34 9.43 16.39
CA LEU A 439 -9.15 10.63 15.56
C LEU A 439 -8.04 11.54 16.10
N ARG A 440 -7.92 11.69 17.43
CA ARG A 440 -6.80 12.40 18.06
C ARG A 440 -5.46 11.74 17.72
N GLU A 441 -5.39 10.43 17.83
CA GLU A 441 -4.19 9.67 17.50
C GLU A 441 -3.85 9.75 16.00
N HIS A 442 -4.85 9.81 15.11
CA HIS A 442 -4.62 10.11 13.69
C HIS A 442 -4.01 11.49 13.47
N GLY A 443 -4.56 12.51 14.13
CA GLY A 443 -4.02 13.87 14.09
C GLY A 443 -2.56 13.91 14.56
N ARG A 444 -2.27 13.35 15.74
CA ARG A 444 -0.90 13.28 16.29
C ARG A 444 0.05 12.48 15.40
N PHE A 445 -0.39 11.34 14.89
CA PHE A 445 0.39 10.51 13.98
C PHE A 445 0.80 11.27 12.71
N LEU A 446 -0.13 11.99 12.08
CA LEU A 446 0.13 12.79 10.87
C LEU A 446 0.95 14.06 11.14
N MET A 447 0.97 14.54 12.38
CA MET A 447 1.87 15.64 12.79
C MET A 447 3.33 15.17 12.88
N THR A 448 3.58 13.93 13.30
CA THR A 448 4.94 13.40 13.52
C THR A 448 5.45 12.52 12.38
N HIS A 449 4.57 12.04 11.49
CA HIS A 449 4.90 11.21 10.34
C HIS A 449 4.35 11.86 9.07
N ALA A 450 5.17 11.83 8.01
CA ALA A 450 4.78 12.32 6.69
C ALA A 450 5.45 11.47 5.61
N ALA A 451 4.76 11.28 4.49
CA ALA A 451 5.42 10.81 3.28
C ALA A 451 6.48 11.82 2.84
N ARG A 452 7.47 11.35 2.06
CA ARG A 452 8.58 12.21 1.61
C ARG A 452 8.22 13.03 0.37
N GLN A 453 7.33 12.53 -0.49
CA GLN A 453 7.01 13.14 -1.79
C GLN A 453 5.72 12.54 -2.39
N GLY A 454 5.20 13.19 -3.43
CA GLY A 454 4.07 12.69 -4.24
C GLY A 454 2.70 12.95 -3.62
N ASN A 455 1.67 12.34 -4.22
CA ASN A 455 0.28 12.56 -3.85
C ASN A 455 -0.07 12.28 -2.37
N TRP A 456 0.71 11.43 -1.68
CA TRP A 456 0.51 11.10 -0.27
C TRP A 456 0.62 12.34 0.62
N VAL A 457 1.62 13.20 0.39
CA VAL A 457 1.87 14.38 1.25
C VAL A 457 0.70 15.37 1.18
N VAL A 458 0.09 15.50 -0.01
CA VAL A 458 -1.08 16.35 -0.21
C VAL A 458 -2.31 15.77 0.49
N ALA A 459 -2.51 14.45 0.40
CA ALA A 459 -3.59 13.76 1.09
C ALA A 459 -3.44 13.85 2.62
N GLU A 460 -2.23 13.70 3.16
CA GLU A 460 -1.95 13.85 4.60
C GLU A 460 -2.30 15.24 5.10
N ALA A 461 -1.88 16.26 4.36
CA ALA A 461 -2.14 17.65 4.69
C ALA A 461 -3.65 17.97 4.64
N ARG A 462 -4.39 17.44 3.65
CA ARG A 462 -5.86 17.51 3.60
C ARG A 462 -6.49 16.95 4.88
N GLY A 463 -6.10 15.74 5.30
CA GLY A 463 -6.65 15.10 6.50
C GLY A 463 -6.45 15.94 7.76
N LEU A 464 -5.27 16.54 7.94
CA LEU A 464 -4.99 17.44 9.06
C LEU A 464 -5.89 18.69 9.03
N VAL A 465 -6.08 19.31 7.86
CA VAL A 465 -6.99 20.47 7.73
C VAL A 465 -8.41 20.08 8.07
N GLU A 466 -8.94 19.03 7.45
CA GLU A 466 -10.34 18.64 7.66
C GLU A 466 -10.59 18.22 9.11
N LEU A 467 -9.68 17.44 9.72
CA LEU A 467 -9.76 17.06 11.13
C LEU A 467 -9.79 18.29 12.04
N GLY A 468 -8.87 19.24 11.82
CA GLY A 468 -8.76 20.47 12.60
C GLY A 468 -9.91 21.46 12.38
N ILE A 469 -10.65 21.36 11.27
CA ILE A 469 -11.89 22.12 11.06
C ILE A 469 -13.08 21.44 11.75
N LEU A 470 -13.21 20.12 11.65
CA LEU A 470 -14.42 19.38 12.03
C LEU A 470 -14.49 18.99 13.49
N PHE A 471 -13.36 19.00 14.18
CA PHE A 471 -13.27 18.69 15.61
C PHE A 471 -12.58 19.82 16.39
N PRO A 472 -13.14 21.04 16.41
CA PRO A 472 -12.60 22.16 17.17
C PRO A 472 -12.62 21.91 18.69
N GLU A 473 -13.30 20.85 19.13
CA GLU A 473 -13.28 20.38 20.51
C GLU A 473 -11.89 19.92 20.95
N PHE A 474 -11.00 19.49 20.05
CA PHE A 474 -9.62 19.21 20.43
C PHE A 474 -8.83 20.49 20.62
N ARG A 475 -8.07 20.59 21.71
CA ARG A 475 -7.13 21.70 21.93
C ARG A 475 -6.06 21.80 20.84
N GLU A 476 -5.73 20.67 20.22
CA GLU A 476 -4.75 20.57 19.13
C GLU A 476 -5.33 20.89 17.74
N ALA A 477 -6.66 21.05 17.60
CA ALA A 477 -7.33 21.19 16.30
C ALA A 477 -6.78 22.34 15.44
N GLU A 478 -6.50 23.48 16.08
CA GLU A 478 -5.88 24.62 15.40
C GLU A 478 -4.46 24.31 14.91
N ALA A 479 -3.66 23.60 15.70
CA ALA A 479 -2.30 23.23 15.30
C ALA A 479 -2.31 22.27 14.12
N TRP A 480 -3.18 21.27 14.13
CA TRP A 480 -3.37 20.35 12.99
C TRP A 480 -3.77 21.11 11.73
N ARG A 481 -4.77 21.99 11.83
CA ARG A 481 -5.24 22.77 10.70
C ARG A 481 -4.16 23.67 10.11
N ASN A 482 -3.44 24.41 10.95
CA ASN A 482 -2.41 25.35 10.51
C ASN A 482 -1.25 24.61 9.83
N GLU A 483 -0.83 23.47 10.38
CA GLU A 483 0.19 22.63 9.76
C GLU A 483 -0.28 22.03 8.44
N GLY A 484 -1.53 21.57 8.36
CA GLY A 484 -2.15 21.09 7.14
C GLY A 484 -2.15 22.15 6.03
N TYR A 485 -2.61 23.38 6.31
CA TYR A 485 -2.58 24.46 5.30
C TYR A 485 -1.14 24.83 4.90
N ARG A 486 -0.20 24.90 5.86
CA ARG A 486 1.21 25.15 5.56
C ARG A 486 1.79 24.12 4.60
N ARG A 487 1.49 22.82 4.81
CA ARG A 487 1.90 21.73 3.91
C ARG A 487 1.21 21.85 2.55
N LEU A 488 -0.10 22.08 2.51
CA LEU A 488 -0.81 22.24 1.23
C LEU A 488 -0.25 23.40 0.39
N GLN A 489 0.07 24.55 1.00
CA GLN A 489 0.69 25.67 0.27
C GLN A 489 2.08 25.30 -0.29
N HIS A 490 2.89 24.59 0.50
CA HIS A 490 4.18 24.10 0.03
C HIS A 490 4.04 23.12 -1.13
N GLU A 491 3.17 22.11 -0.99
CA GLU A 491 2.95 21.09 -2.00
C GLU A 491 2.31 21.64 -3.28
N LEU A 492 1.43 22.64 -3.16
CA LEU A 492 0.85 23.33 -4.31
C LEU A 492 1.95 23.95 -5.19
N ALA A 493 2.98 24.55 -4.56
CA ALA A 493 4.06 25.22 -5.27
C ALA A 493 5.04 24.26 -5.97
N ILE A 494 5.19 23.02 -5.48
CA ILE A 494 6.18 22.06 -6.02
C ILE A 494 5.55 20.92 -6.83
N GLN A 495 4.29 20.56 -6.57
CA GLN A 495 3.61 19.46 -7.26
C GLN A 495 2.67 19.92 -8.37
N VAL A 496 2.24 21.19 -8.39
CA VAL A 496 1.45 21.74 -9.50
C VAL A 496 2.36 22.58 -10.39
N LEU A 497 2.64 22.05 -11.58
CA LEU A 497 3.53 22.64 -12.56
C LEU A 497 3.00 23.99 -13.06
N GLU A 498 3.84 24.73 -13.79
CA GLU A 498 3.49 26.06 -14.30
C GLU A 498 2.28 26.05 -15.24
N ASP A 499 2.03 24.93 -15.92
CA ASP A 499 0.91 24.68 -16.82
C ASP A 499 -0.30 24.02 -16.13
N GLY A 500 -0.30 23.98 -14.79
CA GLY A 500 -1.38 23.45 -13.98
C GLY A 500 -1.39 21.93 -13.84
N VAL A 501 -0.52 21.18 -14.53
CA VAL A 501 -0.54 19.72 -14.42
C VAL A 501 0.13 19.27 -13.13
N HIS A 502 -0.35 18.17 -12.55
CA HIS A 502 0.28 17.58 -11.36
C HIS A 502 1.54 16.84 -11.79
N ILE A 503 2.61 16.90 -10.99
CA ILE A 503 3.94 16.38 -11.36
C ILE A 503 3.98 14.88 -11.66
N GLU A 504 2.97 14.11 -11.22
CA GLU A 504 2.85 12.68 -11.55
C GLU A 504 2.18 12.42 -12.90
N ARG A 505 1.69 13.46 -13.61
CA ARG A 505 1.26 13.45 -15.01
C ARG A 505 0.22 12.40 -15.40
N THR A 506 -0.46 11.84 -14.41
CA THR A 506 -1.46 10.77 -14.56
C THR A 506 -2.86 11.35 -14.31
N PRO A 507 -3.83 11.17 -15.22
CA PRO A 507 -5.16 11.76 -15.06
C PRO A 507 -5.89 11.39 -13.77
N GLY A 508 -5.69 10.14 -13.29
CA GLY A 508 -6.17 9.63 -12.00
C GLY A 508 -5.68 10.45 -10.81
N TYR A 509 -4.36 10.52 -10.67
CA TYR A 509 -3.72 11.18 -9.53
C TYR A 509 -3.78 12.70 -9.62
N HIS A 510 -3.87 13.27 -10.83
CA HIS A 510 -4.18 14.68 -11.00
C HIS A 510 -5.54 15.03 -10.36
N SER A 511 -6.60 14.24 -10.62
CA SER A 511 -7.93 14.48 -10.03
C SER A 511 -7.90 14.33 -8.52
N MET A 512 -7.24 13.28 -8.03
CA MET A 512 -7.15 13.02 -6.59
C MET A 512 -6.43 14.16 -5.88
N THR A 513 -5.26 14.57 -6.39
CA THR A 513 -4.45 15.64 -5.83
C THR A 513 -5.16 16.99 -5.90
N MET A 514 -5.81 17.30 -7.03
CA MET A 514 -6.64 18.50 -7.17
C MET A 514 -7.74 18.54 -6.10
N SER A 515 -8.41 17.40 -5.84
CA SER A 515 -9.39 17.29 -4.76
C SER A 515 -8.77 17.54 -3.38
N CYS A 516 -7.55 17.05 -3.13
CA CYS A 516 -6.86 17.28 -1.87
C CYS A 516 -6.48 18.74 -1.61
N PHE A 517 -6.24 19.55 -2.64
CA PHE A 517 -6.10 21.01 -2.47
C PHE A 517 -7.46 21.69 -2.30
N MET A 518 -8.45 21.28 -3.08
CA MET A 518 -9.73 21.97 -3.20
C MET A 518 -10.66 21.79 -2.02
N GLU A 519 -10.79 20.57 -1.51
CA GLU A 519 -11.77 20.26 -0.47
C GLU A 519 -11.46 20.98 0.87
N PRO A 520 -10.20 21.10 1.32
CA PRO A 520 -9.82 21.97 2.44
C PRO A 520 -10.22 23.44 2.29
N VAL A 521 -10.12 24.00 1.08
CA VAL A 521 -10.51 25.39 0.79
C VAL A 521 -12.04 25.53 0.88
N ARG A 522 -12.78 24.59 0.27
CA ARG A 522 -14.25 24.57 0.32
C ARG A 522 -14.77 24.39 1.74
N LEU A 523 -14.18 23.47 2.50
CA LEU A 523 -14.57 23.20 3.88
C LEU A 523 -14.26 24.39 4.79
N GLY A 524 -13.11 25.05 4.59
CA GLY A 524 -12.75 26.27 5.30
C GLY A 524 -13.78 27.38 5.07
N GLY A 525 -14.08 27.68 3.80
CA GLY A 525 -15.09 28.68 3.43
C GLY A 525 -16.49 28.37 3.98
N LEU A 526 -16.93 27.10 3.92
CA LEU A 526 -18.22 26.67 4.47
C LEU A 526 -18.32 26.88 5.99
N ASN A 527 -17.21 26.74 6.70
CA ASN A 527 -17.17 26.81 8.16
C ASN A 527 -16.67 28.16 8.69
N GLY A 528 -16.45 29.14 7.82
CA GLY A 528 -15.94 30.47 8.21
C GLY A 528 -14.53 30.41 8.82
N VAL A 529 -13.74 29.44 8.41
CA VAL A 529 -12.34 29.28 8.83
C VAL A 529 -11.45 29.95 7.79
N ASP A 530 -10.45 30.69 8.26
CA ASP A 530 -9.49 31.36 7.38
C ASP A 530 -8.68 30.34 6.57
N VAL A 531 -8.42 30.68 5.31
CA VAL A 531 -7.69 29.84 4.35
C VAL A 531 -6.45 30.62 3.91
N PRO A 532 -5.29 30.38 4.55
CA PRO A 532 -4.04 31.03 4.15
C PRO A 532 -3.70 30.74 2.68
N GLY A 533 -3.45 31.80 1.90
CA GLY A 533 -3.17 31.67 0.46
C GLY A 533 -4.36 31.28 -0.40
N PHE A 534 -5.60 31.62 0.02
CA PHE A 534 -6.84 31.32 -0.72
C PHE A 534 -6.74 31.63 -2.23
N ASP A 535 -6.26 32.82 -2.59
CA ASP A 535 -6.19 33.25 -3.99
C ASP A 535 -5.24 32.38 -4.82
N ASP A 536 -4.11 31.95 -4.25
CA ASP A 536 -3.14 31.06 -4.91
C ASP A 536 -3.74 29.68 -5.15
N PHE A 537 -4.46 29.13 -4.16
CA PHE A 537 -5.19 27.88 -4.32
C PHE A 537 -6.21 28.00 -5.46
N VAL A 538 -7.04 29.04 -5.45
CA VAL A 538 -8.08 29.26 -6.47
C VAL A 538 -7.47 29.35 -7.86
N ALA A 539 -6.43 30.17 -8.03
CA ALA A 539 -5.75 30.34 -9.31
C ALA A 539 -5.12 29.04 -9.81
N LYS A 540 -4.41 28.29 -8.95
CA LYS A 540 -3.80 27.01 -9.34
C LYS A 540 -4.84 25.95 -9.65
N MET A 541 -5.92 25.86 -8.86
CA MET A 541 -7.00 24.90 -9.13
C MET A 541 -7.69 25.19 -10.46
N GLU A 542 -7.89 26.46 -10.83
CA GLU A 542 -8.40 26.81 -12.16
C GLU A 542 -7.47 26.31 -13.27
N GLN A 543 -6.15 26.51 -13.13
CA GLN A 543 -5.14 25.99 -14.06
C GLN A 543 -5.15 24.46 -14.13
N MET A 544 -5.31 23.77 -13.00
CA MET A 544 -5.39 22.30 -12.98
C MET A 544 -6.55 21.78 -13.85
N HIS A 545 -7.70 22.47 -13.87
CA HIS A 545 -8.83 22.06 -14.71
C HIS A 545 -8.54 22.18 -16.22
N GLU A 546 -7.54 22.97 -16.64
CA GLU A 546 -7.14 23.06 -18.05
C GLU A 546 -6.61 21.72 -18.58
N TYR A 547 -6.06 20.88 -17.70
CA TYR A 547 -5.60 19.55 -18.06
C TYR A 547 -6.74 18.70 -18.64
N TYR A 548 -7.90 18.72 -18.00
CA TYR A 548 -9.09 18.01 -18.47
C TYR A 548 -9.75 18.68 -19.66
N LEU A 549 -9.73 20.02 -19.74
CA LEU A 549 -10.28 20.75 -20.87
C LEU A 549 -9.51 20.42 -22.16
N TYR A 550 -8.20 20.65 -22.18
CA TYR A 550 -7.42 20.48 -23.39
C TYR A 550 -7.06 19.01 -23.66
N GLY A 551 -6.86 18.20 -22.61
CA GLY A 551 -6.52 16.79 -22.70
C GLY A 551 -7.67 15.86 -23.06
N THR A 552 -8.93 16.27 -22.96
CA THR A 552 -10.05 15.36 -23.24
C THR A 552 -10.14 14.96 -24.71
N LYS A 553 -10.37 13.67 -24.96
CA LYS A 553 -10.79 13.15 -26.27
C LYS A 553 -12.20 13.67 -26.63
N PRO A 554 -12.60 13.60 -27.92
CA PRO A 554 -13.97 13.89 -28.35
C PRO A 554 -15.06 13.03 -27.68
N ASN A 555 -14.72 11.88 -27.10
CA ASN A 555 -15.66 11.03 -26.34
C ASN A 555 -15.69 11.35 -24.83
N HIS A 556 -15.22 12.53 -24.41
CA HIS A 556 -15.25 13.01 -23.03
C HIS A 556 -14.44 12.13 -22.06
N ARG A 557 -13.34 11.56 -22.56
CA ARG A 557 -12.42 10.74 -21.76
C ARG A 557 -10.97 11.19 -21.91
N MET A 558 -10.19 11.01 -20.85
CA MET A 558 -8.73 11.13 -20.92
C MET A 558 -8.12 9.86 -21.53
N ALA A 559 -6.89 9.98 -22.06
CA ALA A 559 -6.04 8.82 -22.33
C ALA A 559 -5.58 8.18 -21.01
N GLN A 560 -5.33 6.88 -21.03
CA GLN A 560 -4.94 6.10 -19.85
C GLN A 560 -3.42 6.12 -19.62
N ILE A 561 -2.85 7.31 -19.47
CA ILE A 561 -1.39 7.51 -19.32
C ILE A 561 -0.96 7.22 -17.88
N GLY A 562 0.13 6.45 -17.73
CA GLY A 562 0.67 5.96 -16.46
C GLY A 562 -0.33 5.11 -15.68
N ASP A 563 -0.38 5.26 -14.35
CA ASP A 563 -1.34 4.53 -13.50
C ASP A 563 -2.78 5.05 -13.58
N ALA A 564 -3.32 5.16 -14.79
CA ALA A 564 -4.68 5.60 -15.05
C ALA A 564 -5.46 4.56 -15.85
N GLY A 565 -6.79 4.60 -15.72
CA GLY A 565 -7.73 3.94 -16.62
C GLY A 565 -8.51 4.97 -17.46
N PRO A 566 -9.48 4.54 -18.27
CA PRO A 566 -10.27 5.43 -19.13
C PRO A 566 -11.27 6.29 -18.33
N MET A 567 -10.79 7.43 -17.83
CA MET A 567 -11.54 8.39 -17.00
C MET A 567 -12.47 9.28 -17.83
N ASN A 568 -13.73 9.44 -17.42
CA ASN A 568 -14.64 10.47 -17.93
C ASN A 568 -14.33 11.84 -17.30
N VAL A 569 -14.35 12.91 -18.11
CA VAL A 569 -13.95 14.27 -17.67
C VAL A 569 -15.12 15.17 -17.28
N ASP A 570 -16.37 14.77 -17.54
CA ASP A 570 -17.55 15.65 -17.39
C ASP A 570 -17.69 16.19 -15.97
N GLY A 571 -17.40 15.35 -14.97
CA GLY A 571 -17.41 15.77 -13.57
C GLY A 571 -16.37 16.86 -13.27
N GLN A 572 -15.20 16.79 -13.90
CA GLN A 572 -14.15 17.80 -13.74
C GLN A 572 -14.51 19.09 -14.49
N LEU A 573 -14.96 18.98 -15.74
CA LEU A 573 -15.37 20.15 -16.53
C LEU A 573 -16.54 20.88 -15.88
N ARG A 574 -17.54 20.15 -15.39
CA ARG A 574 -18.67 20.71 -14.64
C ARG A 574 -18.20 21.44 -13.39
N ARG A 575 -17.28 20.84 -12.63
CA ARG A 575 -16.73 21.45 -11.43
C ARG A 575 -15.98 22.74 -11.74
N GLY A 576 -15.14 22.73 -12.78
CA GLY A 576 -14.44 23.92 -13.24
C GLY A 576 -15.39 25.04 -13.70
N TYR A 577 -16.46 24.69 -14.42
CA TYR A 577 -17.51 25.64 -14.77
C TYR A 577 -18.24 26.21 -13.53
N ASP A 578 -18.67 25.35 -12.62
CA ASP A 578 -19.45 25.76 -11.45
C ASP A 578 -18.64 26.69 -10.52
N MET A 579 -17.33 26.44 -10.41
CA MET A 579 -16.42 27.20 -9.55
C MET A 579 -15.92 28.50 -10.21
N PHE A 580 -15.46 28.43 -11.46
CA PHE A 580 -14.72 29.52 -12.11
C PHE A 580 -15.49 30.21 -13.25
N ARG A 581 -16.68 29.69 -13.61
CA ARG A 581 -17.50 30.19 -14.74
C ARG A 581 -16.76 30.17 -16.09
N ARG A 582 -15.90 29.17 -16.28
CA ARG A 582 -15.18 28.85 -17.52
C ARG A 582 -16.14 28.39 -18.62
N LEU A 583 -16.56 29.31 -19.51
CA LEU A 583 -17.52 29.06 -20.59
C LEU A 583 -17.02 28.05 -21.63
N ASP A 584 -15.71 27.89 -21.75
CA ASP A 584 -15.05 26.86 -22.56
C ASP A 584 -15.24 25.45 -22.03
N MET A 585 -15.23 25.29 -20.71
CA MET A 585 -15.58 24.01 -20.09
C MET A 585 -17.07 23.67 -20.28
N GLN A 586 -17.97 24.66 -20.20
CA GLN A 586 -19.39 24.47 -20.52
C GLN A 586 -19.59 24.08 -22.00
N TYR A 587 -18.83 24.69 -22.91
CA TYR A 587 -18.86 24.37 -24.33
C TYR A 587 -18.51 22.91 -24.60
N VAL A 588 -17.39 22.45 -24.05
CA VAL A 588 -17.00 21.05 -24.22
C VAL A 588 -18.03 20.12 -23.55
N LEU A 589 -18.44 20.41 -22.31
CA LEU A 589 -19.42 19.61 -21.56
C LEU A 589 -20.78 19.44 -22.27
N THR A 590 -21.17 20.43 -23.07
CA THR A 590 -22.48 20.46 -23.73
C THR A 590 -22.43 20.13 -25.22
N ASP A 591 -21.29 19.64 -25.73
CA ASP A 591 -21.06 19.39 -27.15
C ASP A 591 -21.30 20.64 -28.02
N GLY A 592 -20.89 21.81 -27.52
CA GLY A 592 -20.97 23.09 -28.20
C GLY A 592 -22.37 23.72 -28.23
N LYS A 593 -23.33 23.19 -27.46
CA LYS A 593 -24.70 23.75 -27.38
C LYS A 593 -24.75 25.05 -26.57
N GLU A 594 -23.90 25.18 -25.56
CA GLU A 594 -23.83 26.34 -24.66
C GLU A 594 -22.37 26.73 -24.41
N GLY A 595 -22.10 27.94 -23.92
CA GLY A 595 -20.72 28.40 -23.66
C GLY A 595 -19.99 28.91 -24.91
N GLU A 596 -18.66 28.97 -24.85
CA GLU A 596 -17.79 29.49 -25.92
C GLU A 596 -16.68 28.48 -26.24
N PRO A 597 -16.25 28.31 -27.50
CA PRO A 597 -15.21 27.33 -27.82
C PRO A 597 -13.88 27.65 -27.13
N PRO A 598 -13.09 26.62 -26.73
CA PRO A 598 -11.75 26.85 -26.17
C PRO A 598 -10.85 27.63 -27.14
N VAL A 599 -10.04 28.54 -26.59
CA VAL A 599 -9.17 29.45 -27.36
C VAL A 599 -8.19 28.68 -28.26
N HIS A 600 -7.62 27.60 -27.73
CA HIS A 600 -6.66 26.77 -28.44
C HIS A 600 -7.32 25.50 -28.97
N ARG A 601 -6.97 25.13 -30.20
CA ARG A 601 -7.37 23.84 -30.79
C ARG A 601 -6.47 22.71 -30.29
N SER A 602 -5.17 22.87 -30.49
CA SER A 602 -4.10 22.01 -29.99
C SER A 602 -3.40 22.72 -28.82
N TYR A 603 -2.90 21.98 -27.84
CA TYR A 603 -2.38 22.54 -26.59
C TYR A 603 -1.12 21.81 -26.13
N ALA A 604 -0.19 22.55 -25.53
CA ALA A 604 1.06 22.00 -25.01
C ALA A 604 1.16 22.28 -23.51
N PHE A 605 1.10 21.23 -22.72
CA PHE A 605 1.45 21.25 -21.31
C PHE A 605 2.98 21.12 -21.23
N THR A 606 3.70 22.22 -21.44
CA THR A 606 5.17 22.21 -21.56
C THR A 606 5.88 21.86 -20.25
N GLY A 607 5.29 22.16 -19.10
CA GLY A 607 5.79 21.72 -17.80
C GLY A 607 5.57 20.22 -17.61
N ALA A 608 4.38 19.72 -17.96
CA ALA A 608 4.08 18.30 -17.93
C ALA A 608 4.84 17.50 -18.99
N GLY A 609 5.26 18.12 -20.10
CA GLY A 609 5.77 17.39 -21.25
C GLY A 609 4.68 16.59 -21.99
N GLN A 610 3.42 17.01 -21.90
CA GLN A 610 2.30 16.37 -22.60
C GLN A 610 1.74 17.30 -23.69
N TYR A 611 1.60 16.77 -24.91
CA TYR A 611 1.29 17.58 -26.09
C TYR A 611 0.07 17.03 -26.80
N VAL A 612 -0.98 17.85 -26.90
CA VAL A 612 -2.28 17.45 -27.45
C VAL A 612 -2.50 18.11 -28.80
N SER A 613 -2.74 17.29 -29.82
CA SER A 613 -3.17 17.74 -31.15
C SER A 613 -4.65 17.44 -31.35
N ARG A 614 -5.39 18.36 -31.99
CA ARG A 614 -6.82 18.19 -32.29
C ARG A 614 -7.16 18.85 -33.63
N SER A 615 -8.15 18.30 -34.34
CA SER A 615 -8.68 18.87 -35.59
C SER A 615 -9.94 19.73 -35.42
N ALA A 616 -10.81 19.40 -34.46
CA ALA A 616 -12.02 20.16 -34.15
C ALA A 616 -12.50 19.92 -32.72
N TRP A 617 -13.22 20.90 -32.15
CA TRP A 617 -13.96 20.77 -30.90
C TRP A 617 -15.41 20.33 -31.19
N CYS A 618 -15.96 19.49 -30.29
CA CYS A 618 -17.36 19.04 -30.34
C CYS A 618 -17.77 18.38 -31.67
N ASP A 619 -16.81 17.82 -32.40
CA ASP A 619 -17.05 16.92 -33.52
C ASP A 619 -16.67 15.49 -33.08
N PRO A 620 -17.63 14.55 -33.01
CA PRO A 620 -17.34 13.16 -32.61
C PRO A 620 -16.38 12.45 -33.60
N LYS A 621 -16.17 13.01 -34.79
CA LYS A 621 -15.24 12.49 -35.80
C LYS A 621 -13.86 13.14 -35.79
N ALA A 622 -13.63 14.11 -34.91
CA ALA A 622 -12.36 14.81 -34.83
C ALA A 622 -11.19 13.84 -34.59
N LEU A 623 -10.08 14.09 -35.29
CA LEU A 623 -8.77 13.52 -35.01
C LEU A 623 -8.21 14.19 -33.76
N TRP A 624 -7.65 13.38 -32.88
CA TRP A 624 -7.05 13.77 -31.61
C TRP A 624 -5.84 12.88 -31.30
N SER A 625 -4.82 13.45 -30.69
CA SER A 625 -3.69 12.69 -30.16
C SER A 625 -3.09 13.36 -28.94
N ILE A 626 -2.56 12.57 -28.01
CA ILE A 626 -1.69 13.04 -26.94
C ILE A 626 -0.36 12.30 -27.01
N LEU A 627 0.74 13.06 -26.95
CA LEU A 627 2.09 12.56 -26.79
C LEU A 627 2.53 12.81 -25.35
N ASP A 628 3.05 11.78 -24.68
CA ASP A 628 3.77 11.92 -23.42
C ASP A 628 5.28 11.95 -23.66
N PHE A 629 5.91 13.01 -23.18
CA PHE A 629 7.35 13.23 -23.18
C PHE A 629 7.78 13.93 -21.88
N GLY A 630 7.00 13.73 -20.81
CA GLY A 630 7.31 14.18 -19.47
C GLY A 630 8.44 13.37 -18.83
N GLY A 631 8.91 13.84 -17.67
CA GLY A 631 9.78 13.07 -16.79
C GLY A 631 9.06 11.98 -15.98
N HIS A 632 9.79 11.31 -15.09
CA HIS A 632 9.29 10.14 -14.38
C HIS A 632 9.19 10.34 -12.87
N VAL A 633 8.01 10.77 -12.39
CA VAL A 633 7.75 10.95 -10.95
C VAL A 633 6.55 10.10 -10.52
N GLY A 634 6.68 9.37 -9.41
CA GLY A 634 5.60 8.57 -8.83
C GLY A 634 5.00 7.60 -9.86
N HIS A 635 3.73 7.84 -10.18
CA HIS A 635 2.86 7.01 -11.01
C HIS A 635 3.10 7.08 -12.53
N CYS A 636 4.07 7.86 -13.03
CA CYS A 636 4.51 7.78 -14.43
C CYS A 636 5.16 6.43 -14.74
N HIS A 637 5.01 5.96 -15.98
CA HIS A 637 5.59 4.70 -16.46
C HIS A 637 6.94 4.92 -17.15
N GLU A 638 7.50 3.87 -17.75
CA GLU A 638 8.71 3.93 -18.59
C GLU A 638 8.31 4.14 -20.07
N ASP A 639 7.57 5.22 -20.31
CA ASP A 639 6.73 5.47 -21.49
C ASP A 639 7.10 6.74 -22.25
N THR A 640 8.31 7.28 -22.08
CA THR A 640 8.75 8.50 -22.78
C THR A 640 8.64 8.31 -24.29
N GLY A 641 7.90 9.22 -24.94
CA GLY A 641 7.55 9.15 -26.34
C GLY A 641 6.20 8.50 -26.64
N HIS A 642 5.51 7.91 -25.66
CA HIS A 642 4.20 7.29 -25.85
C HIS A 642 3.24 8.24 -26.57
N VAL A 643 2.46 7.70 -27.51
CA VAL A 643 1.37 8.44 -28.17
C VAL A 643 0.08 7.62 -28.19
N SER A 644 -1.01 8.26 -27.79
CA SER A 644 -2.38 7.73 -27.93
C SER A 644 -3.11 8.48 -29.04
N LEU A 645 -3.85 7.76 -29.89
CA LEU A 645 -4.56 8.29 -31.05
C LEU A 645 -6.05 7.98 -30.99
N TYR A 646 -6.88 8.98 -31.29
CA TYR A 646 -8.31 8.85 -31.44
C TYR A 646 -8.77 9.53 -32.73
N ALA A 647 -9.62 8.87 -33.52
CA ALA A 647 -10.21 9.48 -34.71
C ALA A 647 -11.54 8.82 -35.06
N TYR A 648 -12.45 9.59 -35.66
CA TYR A 648 -13.69 9.07 -36.23
C TYR A 648 -14.55 8.25 -35.25
N GLY A 649 -14.52 8.58 -33.95
CA GLY A 649 -15.28 7.85 -32.93
C GLY A 649 -14.51 6.72 -32.23
N THR A 650 -13.30 6.37 -32.69
CA THR A 650 -12.57 5.16 -32.28
C THR A 650 -11.22 5.50 -31.62
N ASP A 651 -10.91 4.82 -30.52
CA ASP A 651 -9.55 4.71 -29.97
C ASP A 651 -8.71 3.79 -30.86
N LEU A 652 -7.68 4.33 -31.51
CA LEU A 652 -6.88 3.61 -32.52
C LEU A 652 -5.59 3.05 -31.91
N LEU A 653 -4.87 3.90 -31.17
CA LEU A 653 -3.68 3.55 -30.42
C LEU A 653 -3.86 4.02 -28.98
N ILE A 654 -3.54 3.15 -28.03
CA ILE A 654 -3.76 3.39 -26.60
C ILE A 654 -2.51 3.01 -25.80
N ASP A 655 -2.45 3.50 -24.57
CA ASP A 655 -1.59 2.93 -23.53
C ASP A 655 -2.13 1.60 -23.02
N THR A 656 -1.29 0.75 -22.42
CA THR A 656 -1.72 -0.56 -21.91
C THR A 656 -2.36 -0.47 -20.52
N GLY A 657 -2.21 0.64 -19.81
CA GLY A 657 -2.86 0.88 -18.51
C GLY A 657 -2.04 0.33 -17.34
N ARG A 658 -2.68 0.04 -16.19
CA ARG A 658 -1.95 -0.30 -14.94
C ARG A 658 -1.93 -1.78 -14.58
N TYR A 659 -3.06 -2.47 -14.73
CA TYR A 659 -3.33 -3.83 -14.22
C TYR A 659 -3.19 -4.03 -12.69
N SER A 660 -1.99 -3.94 -12.12
CA SER A 660 -1.67 -4.23 -10.72
C SER A 660 -0.47 -3.40 -10.22
N TYR A 661 -0.27 -3.29 -8.89
CA TYR A 661 0.98 -2.79 -8.32
C TYR A 661 2.01 -3.89 -8.00
N ALA A 662 1.62 -5.15 -8.13
CA ALA A 662 2.45 -6.30 -7.79
C ALA A 662 3.48 -6.64 -8.88
N TRP A 663 4.73 -6.82 -8.48
CA TRP A 663 5.77 -7.37 -9.34
C TRP A 663 5.80 -8.91 -9.26
N PRO A 664 6.08 -9.64 -10.36
CA PRO A 664 6.43 -9.13 -11.70
C PRO A 664 5.20 -8.84 -12.60
N MET A 665 3.98 -9.04 -12.12
CA MET A 665 2.73 -8.94 -12.90
C MET A 665 2.47 -7.55 -13.51
N ARG A 666 2.93 -6.49 -12.85
CA ARG A 666 2.87 -5.11 -13.31
C ARG A 666 3.77 -4.81 -14.51
N ALA A 667 4.84 -5.59 -14.70
CA ALA A 667 5.92 -5.25 -15.63
C ALA A 667 5.44 -4.96 -17.07
N PRO A 668 4.58 -5.77 -17.70
CA PRO A 668 4.17 -5.54 -19.10
C PRO A 668 3.39 -4.25 -19.33
N PHE A 669 2.78 -3.71 -18.27
CA PHE A 669 1.93 -2.52 -18.29
C PHE A 669 2.68 -1.25 -17.92
N TYR A 670 3.74 -1.38 -17.12
CA TYR A 670 4.52 -0.28 -16.57
C TYR A 670 5.81 0.01 -17.35
N GLN A 671 6.39 -1.01 -17.98
CA GLN A 671 7.66 -0.94 -18.69
C GLN A 671 7.45 -0.59 -20.17
N THR A 672 8.48 -0.08 -20.84
CA THR A 672 8.47 0.39 -22.24
C THR A 672 7.78 -0.57 -23.23
N VAL A 673 7.82 -1.88 -22.97
CA VAL A 673 7.17 -2.90 -23.81
C VAL A 673 5.66 -2.68 -24.02
N GLY A 674 4.98 -2.06 -23.04
CA GLY A 674 3.55 -1.76 -23.05
C GLY A 674 3.19 -0.38 -23.61
N HIS A 675 4.14 0.34 -24.22
CA HIS A 675 3.93 1.71 -24.67
C HIS A 675 4.23 1.92 -26.16
N ASN A 676 3.66 2.98 -26.74
CA ASN A 676 3.77 3.30 -28.16
C ASN A 676 5.07 4.06 -28.45
N THR A 677 6.22 3.41 -28.24
CA THR A 677 7.56 3.98 -28.36
C THR A 677 8.57 2.95 -28.90
N VAL A 678 9.86 3.24 -28.83
CA VAL A 678 10.93 2.35 -29.31
C VAL A 678 11.62 1.66 -28.13
N MET A 679 11.80 0.34 -28.21
CA MET A 679 12.68 -0.42 -27.33
C MET A 679 14.05 -0.64 -27.98
N VAL A 680 15.10 -0.69 -27.17
CA VAL A 680 16.49 -0.95 -27.59
C VAL A 680 16.96 -2.24 -26.93
N ASP A 681 17.39 -3.22 -27.73
CA ASP A 681 17.93 -4.51 -27.26
C ASP A 681 17.01 -5.26 -26.28
N GLY A 682 15.69 -5.13 -26.48
CA GLY A 682 14.67 -5.70 -25.60
C GLY A 682 14.64 -5.10 -24.19
N GLN A 683 15.32 -3.97 -23.96
CA GLN A 683 15.39 -3.31 -22.67
C GLN A 683 14.32 -2.24 -22.52
N THR A 684 13.96 -1.98 -21.27
CA THR A 684 13.10 -0.86 -20.88
C THR A 684 13.90 0.43 -20.75
N GLN A 685 13.22 1.55 -20.97
CA GLN A 685 13.74 2.89 -20.74
C GLN A 685 14.18 3.06 -19.27
N LYS A 686 15.28 3.77 -19.06
CA LYS A 686 15.62 4.35 -17.77
C LYS A 686 14.63 5.46 -17.43
N ARG A 687 14.52 5.79 -16.15
CA ARG A 687 13.64 6.87 -15.67
C ARG A 687 14.44 8.16 -15.55
N ARG A 688 14.80 8.82 -16.65
CA ARG A 688 15.51 10.12 -16.66
C ARG A 688 14.67 11.16 -17.39
N ASP A 689 14.91 12.43 -17.09
CA ASP A 689 14.16 13.51 -17.73
C ASP A 689 14.58 13.72 -19.20
N ALA A 690 13.65 14.21 -20.00
CA ALA A 690 13.90 14.60 -21.38
C ALA A 690 15.04 15.63 -21.48
N LEU A 691 15.97 15.43 -22.42
CA LEU A 691 17.07 16.35 -22.66
C LEU A 691 16.61 17.63 -23.35
N LYS A 692 15.69 17.50 -24.32
CA LYS A 692 15.14 18.59 -25.11
C LYS A 692 13.71 18.26 -25.52
N ALA A 693 12.85 19.26 -25.50
CA ALA A 693 11.51 19.19 -26.07
C ALA A 693 11.15 20.53 -26.72
N LYS A 694 10.46 20.50 -27.86
CA LYS A 694 9.96 21.69 -28.55
C LYS A 694 8.62 21.38 -29.20
N TRP A 695 7.69 22.31 -29.06
CA TRP A 695 6.37 22.28 -29.69
C TRP A 695 6.15 23.50 -30.59
N ILE A 696 5.50 23.28 -31.71
CA ILE A 696 5.03 24.33 -32.63
C ILE A 696 3.63 23.94 -33.09
N SER A 697 2.65 24.83 -32.95
CA SER A 697 1.29 24.63 -33.46
C SER A 697 0.92 25.75 -34.44
N THR A 698 0.25 25.38 -35.53
CA THR A 698 -0.26 26.27 -36.58
C THR A 698 -1.61 25.77 -37.07
N ASP A 699 -2.26 26.53 -37.95
CA ASP A 699 -3.52 26.09 -38.56
C ASP A 699 -3.39 24.85 -39.44
N GLN A 700 -2.18 24.55 -39.94
CA GLN A 700 -1.90 23.47 -40.89
C GLN A 700 -1.23 22.25 -40.25
N PHE A 701 -0.43 22.45 -39.21
CA PHE A 701 0.32 21.39 -38.56
C PHE A 701 0.62 21.69 -37.10
N ASP A 702 0.70 20.62 -36.33
CA ASP A 702 1.34 20.59 -35.01
C ASP A 702 2.61 19.76 -35.10
N VAL A 703 3.71 20.24 -34.53
CA VAL A 703 5.03 19.59 -34.57
C VAL A 703 5.61 19.55 -33.17
N PHE A 704 5.79 18.33 -32.66
CA PHE A 704 6.63 18.05 -31.52
C PHE A 704 8.00 17.54 -31.98
N ARG A 705 9.07 17.95 -31.29
CA ARG A 705 10.40 17.32 -31.37
C ARG A 705 11.02 17.20 -29.98
N GLY A 706 11.36 15.98 -29.60
CA GLY A 706 11.98 15.66 -28.31
C GLY A 706 13.22 14.78 -28.46
N VAL A 707 14.09 14.82 -27.45
CA VAL A 707 15.25 13.92 -27.30
C VAL A 707 15.36 13.53 -25.83
N HIS A 708 15.54 12.24 -25.56
CA HIS A 708 15.80 11.71 -24.22
C HIS A 708 16.93 10.66 -24.26
N ASP A 709 17.49 10.34 -23.09
CA ASP A 709 18.69 9.50 -22.92
C ASP A 709 18.41 8.32 -21.99
N ASP A 710 17.26 7.69 -22.19
CA ASP A 710 16.78 6.60 -21.35
C ASP A 710 17.10 5.21 -21.90
N SER A 711 17.67 5.11 -23.10
CA SER A 711 18.00 3.83 -23.70
C SER A 711 19.50 3.64 -23.79
N GLU A 712 20.26 3.74 -22.69
CA GLU A 712 21.71 3.51 -22.74
C GLU A 712 22.03 2.20 -23.47
N PRO A 713 22.85 2.23 -24.55
CA PRO A 713 23.82 3.29 -24.90
C PRO A 713 23.37 4.33 -25.95
N LEU A 714 22.08 4.40 -26.30
CA LEU A 714 21.51 5.24 -27.35
C LEU A 714 20.65 6.40 -26.81
N GLN A 715 20.78 7.56 -27.45
CA GLN A 715 19.81 8.65 -27.32
C GLN A 715 18.67 8.45 -28.30
N HIS A 716 17.43 8.61 -27.84
CA HIS A 716 16.23 8.52 -28.67
C HIS A 716 15.63 9.90 -28.90
N GLY A 717 15.64 10.34 -30.16
CA GLY A 717 14.94 11.53 -30.62
C GLY A 717 13.64 11.17 -31.32
N ARG A 718 12.52 11.74 -30.90
CA ARG A 718 11.20 11.57 -31.52
C ARG A 718 10.69 12.89 -32.08
N THR A 719 10.23 12.87 -33.33
CA THR A 719 9.47 13.97 -33.94
C THR A 719 8.07 13.47 -34.28
N LEU A 720 7.04 14.12 -33.77
CA LEU A 720 5.65 13.83 -34.10
C LEU A 720 5.06 15.04 -34.82
N VAL A 721 4.59 14.84 -36.05
CA VAL A 721 3.88 15.86 -36.82
C VAL A 721 2.44 15.43 -36.99
N PHE A 722 1.50 16.26 -36.56
CA PHE A 722 0.09 16.12 -36.88
C PHE A 722 -0.27 17.11 -37.97
N ARG A 723 -0.58 16.60 -39.17
CA ARG A 723 -1.06 17.42 -40.30
C ARG A 723 -2.57 17.57 -40.17
N GLN A 724 -3.03 18.82 -40.10
CA GLN A 724 -4.45 19.13 -39.96
C GLN A 724 -5.22 18.74 -41.24
N PRO A 725 -6.44 18.19 -41.12
CA PRO A 725 -7.30 17.97 -42.28
C PRO A 725 -7.69 19.31 -42.92
N GLY A 726 -7.87 19.33 -44.24
CA GLY A 726 -8.32 20.51 -44.96
C GLY A 726 -8.47 20.29 -46.46
N GLU A 727 -8.56 21.37 -47.24
CA GLU A 727 -8.72 21.29 -48.71
C GLU A 727 -7.58 20.53 -49.39
N ALA A 728 -6.36 20.61 -48.84
CA ALA A 728 -5.18 19.94 -49.36
C ALA A 728 -5.15 18.42 -49.07
N GLY A 729 -6.14 17.86 -48.36
CA GLY A 729 -6.29 16.43 -48.13
C GLY A 729 -6.55 16.04 -46.66
N PRO A 730 -6.55 14.74 -46.35
CA PRO A 730 -6.88 14.24 -45.03
C PRO A 730 -5.81 14.61 -44.00
N GLY A 731 -6.21 14.66 -42.74
CA GLY A 731 -5.27 14.74 -41.63
C GLY A 731 -4.53 13.42 -41.43
N TYR A 732 -3.30 13.49 -40.95
CA TYR A 732 -2.47 12.31 -40.67
C TYR A 732 -1.39 12.64 -39.63
N TRP A 733 -0.79 11.59 -39.07
CA TRP A 733 0.38 11.69 -38.19
C TRP A 733 1.62 11.18 -38.92
N LEU A 734 2.75 11.86 -38.71
CA LEU A 734 4.08 11.41 -39.10
C LEU A 734 4.94 11.31 -37.84
N CYS A 735 5.38 10.10 -37.52
CA CYS A 735 6.33 9.85 -36.44
C CYS A 735 7.71 9.55 -37.04
N VAL A 736 8.73 10.27 -36.57
CA VAL A 736 10.13 10.04 -36.94
C VAL A 736 10.91 9.77 -35.67
N ASP A 737 11.36 8.53 -35.53
CA ASP A 737 12.29 8.11 -34.48
C ASP A 737 13.71 8.10 -35.03
N ARG A 738 14.62 8.76 -34.31
CA ARG A 738 16.04 8.83 -34.62
C ARG A 738 16.83 8.42 -33.39
N LEU A 739 17.48 7.28 -33.47
CA LEU A 739 18.37 6.79 -32.42
C LEU A 739 19.82 7.11 -32.80
N THR A 740 20.61 7.57 -31.83
CA THR A 740 22.01 7.92 -32.02
C THR A 740 22.86 7.34 -30.89
N GLY A 741 23.93 6.64 -31.24
CA GLY A 741 24.87 6.05 -30.30
C GLY A 741 25.95 5.27 -31.03
N LYS A 742 26.44 4.17 -30.46
CA LYS A 742 27.47 3.32 -31.08
C LYS A 742 27.14 1.86 -30.86
N GLY A 743 27.29 1.06 -31.91
CA GLY A 743 27.19 -0.41 -31.81
C GLY A 743 26.15 -0.98 -32.77
N GLN A 744 25.94 -2.29 -32.66
CA GLN A 744 24.84 -2.99 -33.34
C GLN A 744 23.72 -3.17 -32.35
N HIS A 745 22.53 -2.70 -32.71
CA HIS A 745 21.37 -2.71 -31.82
C HIS A 745 20.12 -3.21 -32.52
N ARG A 746 19.28 -3.90 -31.76
CA ARG A 746 17.92 -4.24 -32.14
C ARG A 746 16.98 -3.13 -31.70
N LEU A 747 16.22 -2.57 -32.62
CA LEU A 747 15.27 -1.50 -32.39
C LEU A 747 13.85 -2.01 -32.67
N ASP A 748 12.99 -2.03 -31.65
CA ASP A 748 11.59 -2.47 -31.78
C ASP A 748 10.66 -1.27 -31.58
N GLN A 749 10.09 -0.74 -32.67
CA GLN A 749 9.04 0.29 -32.60
C GLN A 749 7.68 -0.37 -32.48
N ARG A 750 6.96 -0.12 -31.39
CA ARG A 750 5.73 -0.82 -31.03
C ARG A 750 4.52 0.11 -31.04
N TRP A 751 3.37 -0.43 -31.42
CA TRP A 751 2.10 0.28 -31.53
C TRP A 751 0.94 -0.61 -31.04
N HIS A 752 0.39 -0.29 -29.88
CA HIS A 752 -0.66 -1.02 -29.16
C HIS A 752 -2.04 -0.49 -29.56
N THR A 753 -2.94 -1.41 -29.89
CA THR A 753 -4.34 -1.11 -30.23
C THR A 753 -5.30 -1.63 -29.17
N THR A 754 -6.60 -1.50 -29.42
CA THR A 754 -7.66 -1.97 -28.51
C THR A 754 -8.03 -3.42 -28.78
N GLU A 755 -8.72 -4.06 -27.82
CA GLU A 755 -9.27 -5.42 -27.96
C GLU A 755 -10.25 -5.58 -29.12
N LYS A 756 -10.75 -4.46 -29.66
CA LYS A 756 -11.70 -4.36 -30.78
C LYS A 756 -11.03 -4.37 -32.15
N MET A 757 -9.71 -4.24 -32.20
CA MET A 757 -8.95 -4.12 -33.43
C MET A 757 -8.10 -5.36 -33.66
N GLN A 758 -7.89 -5.68 -34.93
CA GLN A 758 -6.97 -6.72 -35.40
C GLN A 758 -5.98 -6.11 -36.39
N ALA A 759 -4.75 -6.61 -36.38
CA ALA A 759 -3.65 -6.11 -37.18
C ALA A 759 -3.29 -7.09 -38.31
N LYS A 760 -2.93 -6.54 -39.47
CA LYS A 760 -2.41 -7.31 -40.60
C LYS A 760 -1.17 -6.65 -41.17
N ALA A 761 -0.05 -7.37 -41.15
CA ALA A 761 1.20 -6.96 -41.80
C ALA A 761 1.19 -7.28 -43.30
N ASP A 762 1.65 -6.33 -44.11
CA ASP A 762 1.90 -6.46 -45.55
C ASP A 762 3.07 -5.55 -45.97
N GLY A 763 4.21 -6.17 -46.30
CA GLY A 763 5.45 -5.44 -46.61
C GLY A 763 5.91 -4.54 -45.47
N ALA A 764 6.06 -3.24 -45.73
CA ALA A 764 6.43 -2.23 -44.73
C ALA A 764 5.22 -1.57 -44.04
N THR A 765 4.03 -2.19 -44.15
CA THR A 765 2.77 -1.63 -43.66
C THR A 765 2.08 -2.60 -42.71
N ILE A 766 1.46 -2.06 -41.65
CA ILE A 766 0.51 -2.78 -40.81
C ILE A 766 -0.82 -2.04 -40.85
N THR A 767 -1.90 -2.75 -41.17
CA THR A 767 -3.26 -2.18 -41.16
C THR A 767 -4.02 -2.72 -39.96
N LEU A 768 -4.53 -1.82 -39.13
CA LEU A 768 -5.43 -2.08 -38.03
C LEU A 768 -6.87 -1.91 -38.50
N THR A 769 -7.70 -2.94 -38.31
CA THR A 769 -9.13 -2.94 -38.70
C THR A 769 -9.99 -3.49 -37.58
N ALA A 770 -11.29 -3.22 -37.62
CA ALA A 770 -12.24 -3.81 -36.67
C ALA A 770 -12.18 -5.35 -36.71
N LYS A 771 -12.22 -5.99 -35.54
CA LYS A 771 -12.57 -7.41 -35.44
C LYS A 771 -14.02 -7.63 -35.91
N PRO A 772 -14.36 -8.81 -36.45
CA PRO A 772 -15.70 -9.08 -36.99
C PRO A 772 -16.86 -8.82 -36.01
N ASP A 773 -16.62 -8.99 -34.72
CA ASP A 773 -17.58 -8.86 -33.62
C ASP A 773 -17.56 -7.48 -32.93
N ALA A 774 -16.61 -6.60 -33.27
CA ALA A 774 -16.42 -5.30 -32.62
C ALA A 774 -17.30 -4.15 -33.17
N GLY A 775 -18.13 -4.44 -34.17
CA GLY A 775 -18.90 -3.43 -34.91
C GLY A 775 -18.01 -2.49 -35.75
N PRO A 776 -18.58 -1.45 -36.36
CA PRO A 776 -17.81 -0.50 -37.16
C PRO A 776 -16.76 0.24 -36.33
N GLN A 777 -15.49 0.11 -36.70
CA GLN A 777 -14.37 0.90 -36.18
C GLN A 777 -13.66 1.60 -37.34
N ALA A 778 -13.05 2.75 -37.07
CA ALA A 778 -12.15 3.36 -38.03
C ALA A 778 -10.88 2.50 -38.20
N ALA A 779 -10.41 2.36 -39.44
CA ALA A 779 -9.14 1.67 -39.72
C ALA A 779 -7.95 2.63 -39.59
N LEU A 780 -6.79 2.10 -39.18
CA LEU A 780 -5.52 2.82 -39.16
C LEU A 780 -4.50 2.05 -40.00
N THR A 781 -3.84 2.74 -40.93
CA THR A 781 -2.70 2.18 -41.66
C THR A 781 -1.42 2.80 -41.12
N LEU A 782 -0.57 1.96 -40.53
CA LEU A 782 0.79 2.29 -40.11
C LEU A 782 1.73 1.93 -41.26
N ALA A 783 2.20 2.92 -42.01
CA ALA A 783 3.11 2.72 -43.14
C ALA A 783 4.51 3.23 -42.78
N ASN A 784 5.48 2.33 -42.72
CA ASN A 784 6.88 2.68 -42.53
C ASN A 784 7.56 2.96 -43.88
N LEU A 785 8.54 3.85 -43.90
CA LEU A 785 9.41 3.99 -45.07
C LEU A 785 10.22 2.69 -45.21
N PRO A 786 10.24 2.04 -46.39
CA PRO A 786 11.02 0.83 -46.57
C PRO A 786 12.49 1.06 -46.24
N GLN A 787 13.00 0.25 -45.31
CA GLN A 787 14.40 0.24 -44.91
C GLN A 787 14.97 -1.17 -45.13
N PRO A 788 16.27 -1.31 -45.45
CA PRO A 788 16.92 -2.61 -45.47
C PRO A 788 16.73 -3.32 -44.14
N ASP A 789 16.43 -4.62 -44.19
CA ASP A 789 16.29 -5.49 -43.02
C ASP A 789 15.14 -5.14 -42.05
N LEU A 790 14.25 -4.22 -42.44
CA LEU A 790 13.01 -3.93 -41.70
C LEU A 790 12.12 -5.18 -41.64
N LYS A 791 11.87 -5.65 -40.43
CA LYS A 791 10.87 -6.68 -40.17
C LYS A 791 9.58 -6.01 -39.70
N THR A 792 8.48 -6.40 -40.32
CA THR A 792 7.14 -5.94 -39.99
C THR A 792 6.36 -7.13 -39.46
N GLU A 793 5.92 -7.06 -38.21
CA GLU A 793 5.25 -8.18 -37.55
C GLU A 793 4.09 -7.71 -36.66
N VAL A 794 3.15 -8.62 -36.46
CA VAL A 794 2.09 -8.46 -35.45
C VAL A 794 2.47 -9.40 -34.30
N VAL A 795 2.66 -8.84 -33.11
CA VAL A 795 2.99 -9.59 -31.90
C VAL A 795 1.83 -9.51 -30.91
N GLU A 796 1.80 -10.44 -29.96
CA GLU A 796 0.79 -10.42 -28.89
C GLU A 796 1.13 -9.35 -27.84
N GLY A 797 0.09 -8.69 -27.33
CA GLY A 797 0.18 -7.78 -26.19
C GLY A 797 -1.07 -7.87 -25.33
N GLU A 798 -1.10 -7.08 -24.25
CA GLU A 798 -2.21 -7.05 -23.30
C GLU A 798 -2.56 -5.60 -22.95
N VAL A 799 -3.85 -5.31 -22.77
CA VAL A 799 -4.36 -4.04 -22.23
C VAL A 799 -5.13 -4.30 -20.95
N SER A 800 -5.11 -3.33 -20.04
CA SER A 800 -5.86 -3.35 -18.79
C SER A 800 -6.62 -2.03 -18.59
N TYR A 801 -7.94 -2.14 -18.47
CA TYR A 801 -8.83 -0.99 -18.21
C TYR A 801 -9.23 -0.85 -16.74
N SER A 802 -8.98 -1.89 -15.95
CA SER A 802 -9.46 -2.12 -14.59
C SER A 802 -8.45 -2.98 -13.83
N TRP A 803 -8.53 -2.97 -12.51
CA TRP A 803 -7.63 -3.78 -11.69
C TRP A 803 -7.75 -5.27 -11.98
N TYR A 804 -6.61 -5.94 -12.12
CA TYR A 804 -6.50 -7.39 -12.25
C TYR A 804 -7.25 -8.00 -13.44
N GLU A 805 -7.68 -7.18 -14.39
CA GLU A 805 -8.26 -7.60 -15.65
C GLU A 805 -7.30 -7.21 -16.77
N LYS A 806 -6.96 -8.19 -17.61
CA LYS A 806 -6.13 -8.00 -18.80
C LYS A 806 -6.77 -8.67 -19.99
N ILE A 807 -6.68 -8.01 -21.13
CA ILE A 807 -7.34 -8.42 -22.37
C ILE A 807 -6.27 -8.52 -23.46
N PRO A 808 -6.18 -9.64 -24.19
CA PRO A 808 -5.24 -9.77 -25.31
C PRO A 808 -5.54 -8.80 -26.45
N VAL A 809 -4.48 -8.18 -26.99
CA VAL A 809 -4.53 -7.25 -28.14
C VAL A 809 -3.42 -7.56 -29.14
N ASP A 810 -3.64 -7.16 -30.39
CA ASP A 810 -2.60 -7.19 -31.41
C ASP A 810 -1.67 -5.98 -31.23
N VAL A 811 -0.36 -6.18 -31.31
CA VAL A 811 0.64 -5.10 -31.29
C VAL A 811 1.35 -5.07 -32.63
N ALA A 812 1.27 -3.92 -33.30
CA ALA A 812 2.00 -3.69 -34.53
C ALA A 812 3.46 -3.34 -34.20
N GLN A 813 4.42 -4.13 -34.71
CA GLN A 813 5.84 -3.96 -34.43
C GLN A 813 6.65 -3.83 -35.73
N PHE A 814 7.54 -2.85 -35.73
CA PHE A 814 8.58 -2.66 -36.74
C PHE A 814 9.95 -2.85 -36.09
N THR A 815 10.70 -3.85 -36.54
CA THR A 815 12.00 -4.22 -35.98
C THR A 815 13.13 -3.94 -36.99
N LEU A 816 14.19 -3.29 -36.52
CA LEU A 816 15.43 -3.06 -37.26
C LEU A 816 16.63 -3.55 -36.47
N GLU A 817 17.54 -4.24 -37.15
CA GLU A 817 18.89 -4.52 -36.66
C GLU A 817 19.82 -3.50 -37.32
N GLN A 818 20.35 -2.55 -36.54
CA GLN A 818 21.04 -1.40 -37.10
C GLN A 818 22.39 -1.12 -36.43
N ALA A 819 23.39 -0.84 -37.27
CA ALA A 819 24.66 -0.27 -36.86
C ALA A 819 24.50 1.25 -36.69
N LEU A 820 24.78 1.77 -35.48
CA LEU A 820 24.67 3.19 -35.15
C LEU A 820 26.03 3.89 -35.01
#